data_AF-A0A6S9IJX7-F1
#
_entry.id   AF-A0A6S9IJX7-F1
#
_cell.length_a   1.000
_cell.length_b   1.000
_cell.length_c   1.000
_cell.angle_alpha   90.00
_cell.angle_beta   90.00
_cell.angle_gamma   90.00
#
_symmetry.space_group_name_H-M   'P 1'
#
loop_
_entity.id
_entity.type
_entity.pdbx_description
1 polymer ?
#
loop_
_entity_poly.entity_id
_entity_poly.type
_entity_poly.pdbx_seq_one_letter_code
_entity_poly.pdbx_strand_id
1 'polypeptide(L)'
;MERIHDDLDALNLITSSDIGKVYEGQDTEDPLVLRQKAKSFRNGYKNWRMKKPKGATGEVTNLTETQPKMAGGVVAGAIRQAPVAELVGATSSTNELAVLTRLASQQALHSMGAHMGGQPHELALPEDREAELPELGASVLSPAGSFRHVPIETLSLKGVRSRSGTAEAAASADRSRNETLDDDQVDIAYITFDFEDEITTKVEHDLNISQSRHGAAGPQAAPVDSLSHHELLGDKRKQSWLKFMVNPYSSAAAVDESISGAQPLSQMNLGRLPLIDELPRYERKADHWICHLGVGGFHRSHQANYLHLLLQQQHKERIKRRLRASQNPDAPPPPPEPRWGFCGVGLMEWDKKMYDTLSRQNHLFTLVSRGHGGSRASVVGSIMDFVYAPADRAASVARLADPSTHLVSLTITEKGYCQNVQGELDQENSLIKHDLENPTLPCSAIGLITEALRVRRAAGRPPFTVLSCDNLPMNGSKTKRTILQYCELVYPDLVPFMQSEVCFPNTMVDRITPVTEPEHIEICKLDYGVEDGWPVFAEEFMQWVIEDSFNGPRPAWEALPGVLVVPDVHSYEWMKLRLLNGTHSALSYPSYLSGFRFVDDSLRDQLLGSFVKKYMDEVTHTVPPVPGVDLGAYKTALFDRFSNPYIKDKLMRLAEDGSQKLVTTMRDPMLELAAQGKPIKHLAAAIACFLKFTTGYDLQGQPIEGIKDPRLEELKGPCLEAVSSAGDPAPTAIVCGMVFGENVKHSETCISAISSALKLLVEEGIEALLKSLLEEEA
;
A
#
# COMPACT_ATOMS: atom_id res chain seq x y z
N MET A 1 8.82 -46.00 -19.87
CA MET A 1 7.70 -45.38 -20.61
C MET A 1 6.41 -45.61 -19.84
N GLU A 2 5.70 -46.73 -19.97
CA GLU A 2 4.40 -46.93 -19.29
C GLU A 2 4.46 -46.71 -17.77
N ARG A 3 5.49 -47.23 -17.09
CA ARG A 3 5.71 -47.00 -15.64
C ARG A 3 6.04 -45.56 -15.21
N ILE A 4 6.16 -44.61 -16.13
CA ILE A 4 6.36 -43.17 -15.83
C ILE A 4 5.01 -42.42 -15.87
N HIS A 5 3.97 -42.99 -16.47
CA HIS A 5 2.62 -42.43 -16.35
C HIS A 5 1.99 -42.74 -14.98
N ASP A 6 2.10 -43.97 -14.49
CA ASP A 6 1.49 -44.36 -13.20
C ASP A 6 2.04 -43.58 -11.99
N ASP A 7 3.30 -43.11 -12.05
CA ASP A 7 3.92 -42.30 -10.99
C ASP A 7 3.58 -40.79 -11.12
N LEU A 8 3.04 -40.33 -12.25
CA LEU A 8 2.58 -38.94 -12.41
C LEU A 8 1.20 -38.70 -11.80
N ASP A 9 0.32 -39.71 -11.76
CA ASP A 9 -0.96 -39.65 -11.06
C ASP A 9 -0.80 -39.63 -9.52
N ALA A 10 0.37 -39.98 -8.99
CA ALA A 10 0.71 -39.80 -7.57
C ALA A 10 1.01 -38.34 -7.20
N LEU A 11 1.29 -37.48 -8.19
CA LEU A 11 1.40 -36.04 -8.02
C LEU A 11 0.01 -35.41 -8.24
N ASN A 12 -0.59 -34.92 -7.16
CA ASN A 12 -1.91 -34.27 -7.14
C ASN A 12 -1.94 -32.99 -8.02
N LEU A 13 -2.06 -33.14 -9.34
CA LEU A 13 -2.35 -32.07 -10.28
C LEU A 13 -3.85 -31.83 -10.31
N ILE A 14 -4.32 -31.08 -9.30
CA ILE A 14 -5.67 -30.52 -9.35
C ILE A 14 -5.71 -29.49 -10.48
N THR A 15 -6.58 -29.72 -11.47
CA THR A 15 -6.73 -28.82 -12.62
C THR A 15 -7.13 -27.41 -12.17
N SER A 16 -6.75 -26.39 -12.95
CA SER A 16 -7.10 -24.98 -12.71
C SER A 16 -8.60 -24.76 -12.47
N SER A 17 -9.46 -25.54 -13.14
CA SER A 17 -10.92 -25.46 -13.02
C SER A 17 -11.47 -25.85 -11.64
N ASP A 18 -10.75 -26.69 -10.89
CA ASP A 18 -11.13 -27.06 -9.52
C ASP A 18 -10.54 -26.12 -8.46
N ILE A 19 -9.48 -25.38 -8.81
CA ILE A 19 -8.93 -24.31 -7.95
C ILE A 19 -9.87 -23.10 -7.93
N GLY A 20 -10.44 -22.70 -9.08
CA GLY A 20 -11.39 -21.58 -9.17
C GLY A 20 -12.61 -21.75 -8.25
N LYS A 21 -13.30 -22.88 -8.38
CA LYS A 21 -14.50 -23.25 -7.58
C LYS A 21 -14.26 -23.24 -6.07
N VAL A 22 -13.03 -23.48 -5.61
CA VAL A 22 -12.69 -23.45 -4.18
C VAL A 22 -12.72 -22.03 -3.63
N TYR A 23 -12.36 -21.02 -4.42
CA TYR A 23 -12.29 -19.62 -3.96
C TYR A 23 -13.63 -18.87 -4.10
N GLU A 24 -14.45 -19.18 -5.10
CA GLU A 24 -15.73 -18.48 -5.38
C GLU A 24 -16.68 -18.43 -4.18
N GLY A 25 -16.75 -19.51 -3.38
CA GLY A 25 -17.59 -19.57 -2.19
C GLY A 25 -16.99 -18.97 -0.90
N GLN A 26 -15.73 -18.49 -0.91
CA GLN A 26 -15.02 -18.07 0.31
C GLN A 26 -15.08 -16.57 0.58
N ASP A 27 -15.19 -15.73 -0.45
CA ASP A 27 -15.22 -14.26 -0.31
C ASP A 27 -16.59 -13.72 0.15
N THR A 28 -17.60 -14.57 0.37
CA THR A 28 -19.00 -14.18 0.69
C THR A 28 -19.56 -14.80 1.99
N GLU A 29 -18.74 -15.50 2.78
CA GLU A 29 -19.19 -16.16 4.01
C GLU A 29 -19.42 -15.17 5.20
N ASP A 30 -20.45 -15.44 6.01
CA ASP A 30 -20.85 -14.60 7.16
C ASP A 30 -19.75 -14.51 8.26
N PRO A 31 -19.38 -13.31 8.75
CA PRO A 31 -18.34 -13.10 9.78
C PRO A 31 -18.46 -13.96 11.06
N LEU A 32 -19.66 -14.32 11.50
CA LEU A 32 -19.88 -15.20 12.65
C LEU A 32 -19.56 -16.66 12.32
N VAL A 33 -19.88 -17.10 11.10
CA VAL A 33 -19.44 -18.41 10.57
C VAL A 33 -17.91 -18.43 10.45
N LEU A 34 -17.31 -17.34 9.95
CA LEU A 34 -15.86 -17.22 9.88
C LEU A 34 -15.24 -17.36 11.28
N ARG A 35 -15.80 -16.65 12.27
CA ARG A 35 -15.36 -16.68 13.68
C ARG A 35 -15.42 -18.08 14.28
N GLN A 36 -16.48 -18.84 14.02
CA GLN A 36 -16.58 -20.23 14.49
C GLN A 36 -15.50 -21.12 13.86
N LYS A 37 -15.32 -21.05 12.54
CA LYS A 37 -14.27 -21.78 11.82
C LYS A 37 -12.86 -21.41 12.32
N ALA A 38 -12.60 -20.12 12.56
CA ALA A 38 -11.35 -19.63 13.13
C ALA A 38 -11.12 -20.05 14.59
N LYS A 39 -12.16 -20.11 15.44
CA LYS A 39 -12.06 -20.65 16.81
C LYS A 39 -11.72 -22.15 16.76
N SER A 40 -12.38 -22.91 15.90
CA SER A 40 -12.10 -24.35 15.69
C SER A 40 -10.69 -24.59 15.16
N PHE A 41 -10.23 -23.82 14.17
CA PHE A 41 -8.87 -23.87 13.64
C PHE A 41 -7.81 -23.54 14.72
N ARG A 42 -8.01 -22.46 15.49
CA ARG A 42 -7.14 -22.10 16.64
C ARG A 42 -7.07 -23.24 17.66
N ASN A 43 -8.21 -23.84 18.02
CA ASN A 43 -8.25 -24.93 18.99
C ASN A 43 -7.57 -26.20 18.47
N GLY A 44 -7.80 -26.56 17.20
CA GLY A 44 -7.09 -27.66 16.54
C GLY A 44 -5.56 -27.45 16.52
N TYR A 45 -5.11 -26.25 16.14
CA TYR A 45 -3.68 -25.91 16.09
C TYR A 45 -3.03 -25.87 17.48
N LYS A 46 -3.70 -25.31 18.50
CA LYS A 46 -3.26 -25.38 19.91
C LYS A 46 -3.07 -26.82 20.35
N ASN A 47 -4.07 -27.67 20.10
CA ASN A 47 -4.03 -29.08 20.48
C ASN A 47 -2.90 -29.83 19.76
N TRP A 48 -2.60 -29.51 18.50
CA TRP A 48 -1.44 -30.05 17.77
C TRP A 48 -0.12 -29.57 18.37
N ARG A 49 0.04 -28.26 18.62
CA ARG A 49 1.25 -27.65 19.20
C ARG A 49 1.56 -28.21 20.59
N MET A 50 0.53 -28.40 21.43
CA MET A 50 0.64 -28.98 22.78
C MET A 50 0.90 -30.49 22.78
N LYS A 51 0.59 -31.21 21.69
CA LYS A 51 0.83 -32.66 21.52
C LYS A 51 2.21 -32.99 20.91
N LYS A 52 3.02 -32.01 20.51
CA LYS A 52 4.41 -32.29 20.10
C LYS A 52 5.20 -32.88 21.28
N PRO A 53 5.98 -33.97 21.07
CA PRO A 53 6.91 -34.44 22.08
C PRO A 53 7.90 -33.34 22.48
N LYS A 54 8.24 -33.27 23.78
CA LYS A 54 9.33 -32.41 24.28
C LYS A 54 10.64 -32.85 23.62
N GLY A 55 11.11 -32.08 22.64
CA GLY A 55 12.25 -32.43 21.80
C GLY A 55 12.30 -31.68 20.46
N ALA A 56 11.18 -31.12 20.00
CA ALA A 56 11.13 -30.26 18.80
C ALA A 56 11.22 -28.75 19.15
N THR A 57 12.27 -28.35 19.88
CA THR A 57 12.69 -26.95 19.95
C THR A 57 13.48 -26.63 18.68
N GLY A 58 12.84 -25.97 17.72
CA GLY A 58 13.58 -25.26 16.68
C GLY A 58 14.28 -24.07 17.33
N GLU A 59 15.54 -24.23 17.72
CA GLU A 59 16.39 -23.09 18.00
C GLU A 59 16.56 -22.30 16.70
N VAL A 60 16.07 -21.06 16.69
CA VAL A 60 16.53 -20.07 15.73
C VAL A 60 17.95 -19.72 16.15
N THR A 61 18.93 -20.44 15.59
CA THR A 61 20.33 -20.06 15.72
C THR A 61 20.51 -18.72 15.04
N ASN A 62 20.71 -17.67 15.83
CA ASN A 62 21.11 -16.36 15.31
C ASN A 62 22.34 -16.53 14.42
N LEU A 63 22.25 -16.07 13.17
CA LEU A 63 23.40 -15.97 12.27
C LEU A 63 24.29 -14.81 12.71
N THR A 64 25.13 -15.07 13.72
CA THR A 64 26.26 -14.23 14.10
C THR A 64 27.53 -15.08 14.12
N GLU A 65 28.46 -14.72 13.24
CA GLU A 65 29.89 -15.12 13.24
C GLU A 65 30.23 -16.62 13.14
N THR A 66 30.21 -17.16 11.93
CA THR A 66 31.02 -18.34 11.56
C THR A 66 32.40 -17.91 11.02
N GLN A 67 33.37 -17.70 11.93
CA GLN A 67 34.78 -17.65 11.52
C GLN A 67 35.27 -19.05 11.10
N PRO A 68 35.93 -19.21 9.94
CA PRO A 68 36.42 -20.52 9.50
C PRO A 68 37.70 -20.91 10.25
N LYS A 69 37.66 -22.03 10.97
CA LYS A 69 38.88 -22.69 11.49
C LYS A 69 39.62 -23.41 10.36
N MET A 70 40.60 -22.74 9.78
CA MET A 70 41.59 -23.36 8.89
C MET A 70 42.53 -24.28 9.69
N ALA A 71 42.65 -25.54 9.27
CA ALA A 71 43.70 -26.44 9.74
C ALA A 71 45.07 -26.02 9.14
N GLY A 72 46.14 -26.19 9.91
CA GLY A 72 47.44 -25.59 9.60
C GLY A 72 48.22 -26.24 8.45
N GLY A 73 48.87 -25.39 7.64
CA GLY A 73 49.94 -25.75 6.72
C GLY A 73 50.99 -24.63 6.71
N VAL A 74 52.22 -24.93 7.13
CA VAL A 74 53.31 -23.96 7.32
C VAL A 74 54.15 -23.83 6.05
N VAL A 75 54.35 -22.61 5.52
CA VAL A 75 55.64 -22.11 4.97
C VAL A 75 55.76 -20.59 5.19
N ALA A 76 56.99 -20.13 5.45
CA ALA A 76 57.36 -18.78 5.89
C ALA A 76 57.27 -17.63 4.85
N GLY A 77 57.16 -16.40 5.35
CA GLY A 77 57.41 -15.14 4.64
C GLY A 77 57.34 -13.93 5.59
N ALA A 78 58.36 -13.06 5.61
CA ALA A 78 58.45 -11.92 6.55
C ALA A 78 57.39 -10.83 6.27
N ILE A 79 56.99 -10.01 7.27
CA ILE A 79 57.64 -8.70 7.55
C ILE A 79 57.23 -8.13 8.94
N ARG A 80 58.13 -7.32 9.53
CA ARG A 80 58.07 -6.51 10.77
C ARG A 80 57.03 -5.35 10.66
N GLN A 81 56.52 -4.64 11.67
CA GLN A 81 56.75 -4.50 13.13
C GLN A 81 55.54 -3.73 13.76
N ALA A 82 55.02 -4.20 14.90
CA ALA A 82 54.67 -3.52 16.18
C ALA A 82 54.13 -2.05 16.26
N PRO A 83 53.46 -1.62 17.38
CA PRO A 83 52.88 -2.37 18.52
C PRO A 83 51.43 -1.96 18.93
N VAL A 84 50.87 -2.70 19.90
CA VAL A 84 49.66 -2.38 20.68
C VAL A 84 50.04 -2.14 22.15
N ALA A 85 49.25 -1.34 22.87
CA ALA A 85 49.02 -1.42 24.32
C ALA A 85 47.49 -1.19 24.53
N GLU A 86 46.66 -2.05 25.14
CA GLU A 86 46.78 -2.85 26.38
C GLU A 86 46.78 -1.91 27.62
N LEU A 87 45.88 -2.00 28.61
CA LEU A 87 45.40 -3.16 29.39
C LEU A 87 43.95 -3.02 29.95
N VAL A 88 43.20 -4.14 29.99
CA VAL A 88 42.50 -4.80 31.16
C VAL A 88 41.44 -4.03 31.98
N GLY A 89 40.30 -4.61 32.45
CA GLY A 89 39.70 -5.96 32.38
C GLY A 89 38.34 -5.96 33.13
N ALA A 90 37.30 -6.70 32.72
CA ALA A 90 36.97 -8.09 33.13
C ALA A 90 36.54 -8.21 34.64
N THR A 91 35.43 -8.84 35.09
CA THR A 91 34.52 -9.87 34.53
C THR A 91 33.11 -9.92 35.19
N SER A 92 32.10 -10.38 34.44
CA SER A 92 30.95 -11.27 34.82
C SER A 92 30.09 -11.07 36.10
N SER A 93 28.75 -11.05 35.93
CA SER A 93 27.87 -12.15 36.40
C SER A 93 26.43 -12.06 35.83
N THR A 94 25.77 -13.21 35.70
CA THR A 94 24.35 -13.38 35.31
C THR A 94 23.41 -13.44 36.52
N ASN A 95 22.10 -13.30 36.26
CA ASN A 95 20.96 -13.31 37.19
C ASN A 95 20.76 -12.04 38.03
N GLU A 96 19.69 -11.29 37.72
CA GLU A 96 18.60 -11.03 38.68
C GLU A 96 17.35 -10.46 37.98
N LEU A 97 16.28 -11.26 37.95
CA LEU A 97 14.96 -10.89 37.41
C LEU A 97 13.89 -11.15 38.49
N ALA A 98 13.91 -10.39 39.60
CA ALA A 98 13.05 -10.71 40.76
C ALA A 98 12.69 -9.55 41.74
N VAL A 99 12.74 -8.25 41.39
CA VAL A 99 12.45 -7.15 42.37
C VAL A 99 11.62 -5.96 41.84
N LEU A 100 10.61 -6.17 40.98
CA LEU A 100 9.69 -5.09 40.57
C LEU A 100 8.19 -5.43 40.70
N THR A 101 7.83 -6.10 41.80
CA THR A 101 6.42 -6.27 42.21
C THR A 101 6.24 -5.96 43.70
N ARG A 102 6.40 -4.68 44.09
CA ARG A 102 5.86 -4.06 45.34
C ARG A 102 6.28 -2.59 45.43
N LEU A 103 5.37 -1.67 45.11
CA LEU A 103 5.20 -0.34 45.74
C LEU A 103 4.05 0.42 45.03
N ALA A 104 2.85 -0.10 45.21
CA ALA A 104 1.59 0.57 44.86
C ALA A 104 0.63 0.46 46.05
N SER A 105 0.93 1.19 47.13
CA SER A 105 0.09 1.43 48.31
C SER A 105 0.81 2.41 49.23
N GLN A 106 0.05 3.30 49.89
CA GLN A 106 0.51 4.47 50.68
C GLN A 106 1.03 5.62 49.79
N GLN A 107 0.60 6.88 49.94
CA GLN A 107 -0.35 7.47 50.90
C GLN A 107 -1.05 8.69 50.28
N ALA A 108 -2.32 8.89 50.61
CA ALA A 108 -3.00 10.18 50.50
C ALA A 108 -2.96 10.90 51.86
N LEU A 109 -3.28 12.20 51.86
CA LEU A 109 -3.42 13.13 53.00
C LEU A 109 -2.13 13.73 53.61
N HIS A 110 -1.82 14.95 53.17
CA HIS A 110 -1.49 16.12 54.01
C HIS A 110 -1.51 17.36 53.08
N SER A 111 -2.63 18.09 52.98
CA SER A 111 -3.10 19.18 53.86
C SER A 111 -2.50 20.57 53.56
N MET A 112 -3.28 21.37 52.82
CA MET A 112 -3.50 22.83 52.91
C MET A 112 -2.41 23.78 53.47
N GLY A 113 -2.16 24.90 52.77
CA GLY A 113 -1.87 26.18 53.44
C GLY A 113 -1.14 27.27 52.62
N ALA A 114 -1.88 28.33 52.25
CA ALA A 114 -1.41 29.73 52.07
C ALA A 114 -0.35 30.06 50.96
N HIS A 115 -0.19 31.32 50.48
CA HIS A 115 -1.14 32.39 50.09
C HIS A 115 -0.31 33.52 49.37
N MET A 116 -0.97 34.33 48.52
CA MET A 116 -0.66 35.76 48.20
C MET A 116 0.46 36.16 47.19
N GLY A 117 0.07 37.07 46.27
CA GLY A 117 0.92 38.06 45.56
C GLY A 117 1.66 37.57 44.30
N GLY A 118 1.72 38.32 43.18
CA GLY A 118 1.12 39.61 42.78
C GLY A 118 1.49 39.92 41.30
N GLN A 119 0.76 40.81 40.62
CA GLN A 119 1.03 41.19 39.21
C GLN A 119 2.08 42.33 39.09
N PRO A 120 2.21 43.05 37.95
CA PRO A 120 3.21 42.79 36.92
C PRO A 120 4.17 43.98 36.71
N HIS A 121 5.11 43.90 35.76
CA HIS A 121 5.76 45.10 35.21
C HIS A 121 5.91 45.04 33.69
N GLU A 122 5.70 46.20 33.09
CA GLU A 122 5.66 46.53 31.66
C GLU A 122 6.79 47.53 31.34
N LEU A 123 7.02 47.83 30.05
CA LEU A 123 7.98 48.81 29.49
C LEU A 123 9.47 48.34 29.53
N ALA A 124 10.30 48.54 28.49
CA ALA A 124 10.32 49.60 27.49
C ALA A 124 11.05 49.20 26.19
N LEU A 125 10.73 49.90 25.09
CA LEU A 125 11.58 50.02 23.90
C LEU A 125 12.66 51.10 24.11
N PRO A 126 13.71 51.10 23.27
CA PRO A 126 14.16 52.36 22.67
C PRO A 126 14.28 52.30 21.14
N GLU A 127 14.08 53.45 20.51
CA GLU A 127 14.22 53.69 19.07
C GLU A 127 15.67 54.07 18.67
N ASP A 128 15.83 54.23 17.35
CA ASP A 128 16.86 54.99 16.63
C ASP A 128 18.32 54.52 16.56
N ARG A 129 18.75 54.22 15.32
CA ARG A 129 19.82 55.00 14.68
C ARG A 129 19.75 55.00 13.15
N GLU A 130 20.07 56.17 12.60
CA GLU A 130 20.08 56.55 11.19
C GLU A 130 21.16 55.82 10.35
N ALA A 131 20.96 55.79 9.03
CA ALA A 131 21.85 56.42 8.02
C ALA A 131 22.13 55.61 6.72
N GLU A 132 22.13 56.37 5.61
CA GLU A 132 22.94 56.23 4.37
C GLU A 132 22.65 55.13 3.31
N LEU A 133 22.08 55.61 2.19
CA LEU A 133 22.39 55.19 0.81
C LEU A 133 23.71 55.85 0.36
N PRO A 134 24.48 55.28 -0.59
CA PRO A 134 24.35 55.78 -1.98
C PRO A 134 24.59 54.78 -3.14
N GLU A 135 23.90 55.10 -4.26
CA GLU A 135 24.33 55.09 -5.67
C GLU A 135 24.88 53.82 -6.40
N LEU A 136 24.08 53.39 -7.38
CA LEU A 136 24.37 53.34 -8.84
C LEU A 136 25.80 53.00 -9.32
N GLY A 137 25.92 51.87 -10.03
CA GLY A 137 26.97 51.61 -11.01
C GLY A 137 26.39 50.92 -12.25
N ALA A 138 26.63 51.47 -13.45
CA ALA A 138 26.07 50.98 -14.70
C ALA A 138 27.14 50.73 -15.78
N SER A 139 27.11 49.55 -16.40
CA SER A 139 27.71 49.23 -17.71
C SER A 139 27.11 47.89 -18.18
N VAL A 140 26.16 47.85 -19.13
CA VAL A 140 26.36 47.97 -20.59
C VAL A 140 27.37 46.94 -21.12
N LEU A 141 26.85 45.84 -21.67
CA LEU A 141 27.43 45.13 -22.82
C LEU A 141 26.33 44.28 -23.52
N SER A 142 26.01 44.64 -24.76
CA SER A 142 25.36 43.82 -25.79
C SER A 142 26.01 44.24 -27.14
N PRO A 143 25.94 43.48 -28.25
CA PRO A 143 24.65 43.23 -28.93
C PRO A 143 24.55 41.93 -29.78
N ALA A 144 23.47 41.88 -30.58
CA ALA A 144 23.15 40.96 -31.69
C ALA A 144 22.58 39.57 -31.32
N GLY A 145 21.47 39.12 -31.91
CA GLY A 145 20.48 39.75 -32.81
C GLY A 145 19.19 38.91 -32.74
N SER A 146 18.05 39.18 -33.39
CA SER A 146 17.60 40.22 -34.31
C SER A 146 16.15 39.83 -34.64
N PHE A 147 15.15 40.54 -34.09
CA PHE A 147 13.75 40.42 -34.50
C PHE A 147 13.34 41.63 -35.33
N ARG A 148 12.54 41.43 -36.39
CA ARG A 148 11.80 42.51 -37.08
C ARG A 148 10.36 42.10 -37.35
N HIS A 149 9.52 43.12 -37.38
CA HIS A 149 8.06 43.10 -37.26
C HIS A 149 7.32 43.04 -38.62
N VAL A 150 6.13 42.37 -38.63
CA VAL A 150 4.83 42.88 -39.19
C VAL A 150 4.72 43.00 -40.73
N PRO A 151 3.53 42.97 -41.41
CA PRO A 151 2.13 43.05 -40.94
C PRO A 151 1.14 41.95 -41.39
N ILE A 152 -0.10 42.11 -40.90
CA ILE A 152 -1.37 41.54 -41.43
C ILE A 152 -1.95 42.48 -42.52
N GLU A 153 -2.43 41.93 -43.64
CA GLU A 153 -3.41 42.47 -44.62
C GLU A 153 -3.72 41.37 -45.69
N THR A 154 -4.81 41.30 -46.47
CA THR A 154 -6.20 41.81 -46.44
C THR A 154 -7.08 40.99 -47.43
N LEU A 155 -8.42 40.90 -47.21
CA LEU A 155 -9.53 40.87 -48.22
C LEU A 155 -9.54 39.77 -49.35
N SER A 156 -10.65 39.32 -49.98
CA SER A 156 -12.11 39.50 -49.82
C SER A 156 -12.94 38.65 -50.83
N LEU A 157 -14.19 38.31 -50.47
CA LEU A 157 -15.41 38.09 -51.30
C LEU A 157 -15.50 37.06 -52.46
N LYS A 158 -16.47 36.13 -52.30
CA LYS A 158 -17.61 35.79 -53.20
C LYS A 158 -18.40 34.62 -52.54
N GLY A 159 -19.74 34.54 -52.49
CA GLY A 159 -20.83 35.46 -52.82
C GLY A 159 -22.19 34.73 -52.92
N VAL A 160 -23.30 35.44 -52.68
CA VAL A 160 -24.72 35.09 -53.05
C VAL A 160 -25.53 34.14 -52.13
N ARG A 161 -26.52 34.75 -51.44
CA ARG A 161 -27.98 34.42 -51.24
C ARG A 161 -28.48 32.98 -51.57
N SER A 162 -29.50 32.41 -50.88
CA SER A 162 -30.74 33.04 -50.36
C SER A 162 -31.59 32.16 -49.41
N ARG A 163 -32.35 32.82 -48.49
CA ARG A 163 -33.75 32.52 -48.02
C ARG A 163 -34.09 31.13 -47.42
N SER A 164 -35.03 30.96 -46.48
CA SER A 164 -35.83 31.86 -45.60
C SER A 164 -36.63 30.99 -44.60
N GLY A 165 -36.59 31.25 -43.29
CA GLY A 165 -37.71 31.82 -42.49
C GLY A 165 -37.94 30.93 -41.23
N THR A 166 -38.00 31.41 -39.98
CA THR A 166 -39.06 32.24 -39.31
C THR A 166 -40.45 31.61 -39.41
N ALA A 167 -41.26 31.41 -38.37
CA ALA A 167 -41.14 31.58 -36.91
C ALA A 167 -42.18 30.60 -36.24
N GLU A 168 -42.71 30.68 -35.02
CA GLU A 168 -42.72 31.66 -33.91
C GLU A 168 -43.03 30.92 -32.56
N ALA A 169 -43.68 31.54 -31.55
CA ALA A 169 -44.09 30.89 -30.29
C ALA A 169 -45.50 31.31 -29.81
N ALA A 170 -46.25 30.36 -29.22
CA ALA A 170 -47.42 30.52 -28.32
C ALA A 170 -48.01 29.12 -28.01
N ALA A 171 -48.80 28.82 -26.97
CA ALA A 171 -49.02 29.34 -25.61
C ALA A 171 -50.20 28.53 -25.02
N SER A 172 -50.09 28.08 -23.76
CA SER A 172 -51.18 27.76 -22.81
C SER A 172 -52.19 26.60 -23.03
N ALA A 173 -52.52 25.98 -21.89
CA ALA A 173 -53.87 25.59 -21.43
C ALA A 173 -54.52 24.25 -21.86
N ASP A 174 -54.38 23.29 -20.92
CA ASP A 174 -55.49 22.64 -20.18
C ASP A 174 -56.29 21.47 -20.83
N ARG A 175 -56.94 20.73 -19.91
CA ARG A 175 -57.47 19.37 -20.02
C ARG A 175 -58.87 19.31 -20.66
N SER A 176 -59.14 18.27 -21.46
CA SER A 176 -60.40 17.51 -21.33
C SER A 176 -60.38 16.13 -21.96
N ARG A 177 -61.09 15.23 -21.29
CA ARG A 177 -61.32 13.79 -21.47
C ARG A 177 -61.99 13.32 -22.78
N ASN A 178 -61.88 11.99 -22.95
CA ASN A 178 -62.84 11.00 -23.46
C ASN A 178 -62.81 10.57 -24.95
N GLU A 179 -62.64 9.24 -25.13
CA GLU A 179 -63.41 8.31 -26.00
C GLU A 179 -63.30 8.51 -27.53
N THR A 180 -63.17 7.50 -28.40
CA THR A 180 -63.38 6.02 -28.32
C THR A 180 -62.80 5.35 -29.59
N LEU A 181 -62.36 4.07 -29.50
CA LEU A 181 -62.43 2.98 -30.53
C LEU A 181 -61.77 3.21 -31.92
N ASP A 182 -61.20 2.23 -32.65
CA ASP A 182 -61.23 0.75 -32.62
C ASP A 182 -59.86 0.15 -33.07
N ASP A 183 -59.66 -1.16 -32.81
CA ASP A 183 -58.79 -2.19 -33.45
C ASP A 183 -57.43 -1.82 -34.11
N ASP A 184 -56.32 -2.55 -33.91
CA ASP A 184 -56.20 -4.01 -34.06
C ASP A 184 -54.88 -4.56 -33.42
N GLN A 185 -54.92 -5.81 -32.91
CA GLN A 185 -53.83 -6.78 -32.61
C GLN A 185 -52.43 -6.34 -32.09
N VAL A 186 -52.01 -6.87 -30.93
CA VAL A 186 -51.09 -8.05 -30.75
C VAL A 186 -51.04 -8.39 -29.25
N ASP A 187 -51.53 -9.56 -28.85
CA ASP A 187 -51.59 -9.99 -27.44
C ASP A 187 -50.39 -10.87 -27.02
N ILE A 188 -49.90 -10.63 -25.81
CA ILE A 188 -48.80 -11.35 -25.17
C ILE A 188 -49.38 -12.37 -24.19
N ALA A 189 -49.19 -13.67 -24.46
CA ALA A 189 -49.62 -14.74 -23.57
C ALA A 189 -48.48 -15.24 -22.67
N TYR A 190 -48.72 -15.27 -21.36
CA TYR A 190 -47.84 -15.82 -20.35
C TYR A 190 -47.84 -17.36 -20.40
N ILE A 191 -46.74 -17.98 -19.97
CA ILE A 191 -46.71 -19.40 -19.58
C ILE A 191 -46.34 -19.48 -18.11
N THR A 192 -47.35 -19.71 -17.27
CA THR A 192 -47.24 -20.31 -15.94
C THR A 192 -47.48 -21.81 -16.06
N PHE A 193 -46.83 -22.61 -15.21
CA PHE A 193 -47.20 -24.01 -15.00
C PHE A 193 -47.47 -24.25 -13.52
N ASP A 194 -48.69 -24.70 -13.23
CA ASP A 194 -49.14 -25.08 -11.91
C ASP A 194 -48.63 -26.48 -11.52
N PHE A 195 -48.57 -26.72 -10.21
CA PHE A 195 -48.51 -28.03 -9.58
C PHE A 195 -49.80 -28.22 -8.77
N GLU A 196 -50.54 -29.31 -9.00
CA GLU A 196 -51.68 -29.71 -8.17
C GLU A 196 -51.66 -31.21 -7.82
N ASP A 197 -52.57 -31.57 -6.90
CA ASP A 197 -52.86 -32.87 -6.27
C ASP A 197 -51.76 -33.42 -5.31
N GLU A 198 -51.83 -33.14 -4.00
CA GLU A 198 -52.79 -33.58 -2.96
C GLU A 198 -52.49 -34.97 -2.36
N ILE A 199 -52.13 -35.01 -1.07
CA ILE A 199 -53.00 -35.46 0.05
C ILE A 199 -52.21 -35.36 1.37
N THR A 200 -52.90 -34.93 2.43
CA THR A 200 -52.36 -34.72 3.78
C THR A 200 -52.48 -35.97 4.67
N THR A 201 -51.51 -36.19 5.58
CA THR A 201 -51.81 -36.35 7.02
C THR A 201 -50.60 -36.17 7.94
N LYS A 202 -50.87 -35.73 9.17
CA LYS A 202 -49.92 -35.54 10.29
C LYS A 202 -49.48 -36.89 10.91
N VAL A 203 -48.41 -36.87 11.72
CA VAL A 203 -48.47 -37.11 13.19
C VAL A 203 -47.08 -36.90 13.83
N GLU A 204 -47.07 -36.28 15.01
CA GLU A 204 -45.88 -36.09 15.88
C GLU A 204 -45.72 -37.24 16.90
N HIS A 205 -44.70 -37.12 17.77
CA HIS A 205 -44.46 -37.86 19.02
C HIS A 205 -43.81 -39.26 18.98
N ASP A 206 -42.52 -39.23 19.33
CA ASP A 206 -41.96 -39.74 20.59
C ASP A 206 -41.79 -41.25 20.92
N LEU A 207 -40.63 -41.46 21.58
CA LEU A 207 -40.36 -42.41 22.66
C LEU A 207 -40.48 -43.94 22.41
N ASN A 208 -39.33 -44.53 22.05
CA ASN A 208 -38.49 -45.38 22.92
C ASN A 208 -39.07 -46.69 23.54
N ILE A 209 -38.16 -47.58 23.99
CA ILE A 209 -38.37 -48.79 24.84
C ILE A 209 -38.58 -50.14 24.13
N SER A 210 -37.42 -50.76 23.80
CA SER A 210 -37.03 -52.15 24.19
C SER A 210 -37.56 -53.35 23.36
N GLN A 211 -37.02 -54.59 23.44
CA GLN A 211 -36.15 -55.21 24.46
C GLN A 211 -35.36 -56.45 23.92
N SER A 212 -34.52 -57.03 24.78
CA SER A 212 -33.82 -58.33 24.69
C SER A 212 -32.52 -58.38 23.87
N ARG A 213 -31.56 -59.26 24.17
CA ARG A 213 -30.81 -59.63 25.40
C ARG A 213 -29.84 -60.76 25.00
N HIS A 214 -28.57 -60.62 25.42
CA HIS A 214 -27.55 -61.68 25.59
C HIS A 214 -26.86 -62.26 24.33
N GLY A 215 -25.55 -62.44 24.45
CA GLY A 215 -24.68 -63.12 23.47
C GLY A 215 -23.28 -62.48 23.41
N ALA A 216 -22.34 -62.95 24.21
CA ALA A 216 -20.98 -62.42 24.22
C ALA A 216 -20.08 -63.09 23.17
N ALA A 217 -19.49 -62.31 22.27
CA ALA A 217 -18.27 -62.63 21.54
C ALA A 217 -17.65 -61.31 21.03
N GLY A 218 -16.36 -61.07 21.31
CA GLY A 218 -15.67 -59.89 20.78
C GLY A 218 -15.27 -60.09 19.32
N PRO A 219 -15.55 -59.16 18.40
CA PRO A 219 -15.00 -59.19 17.05
C PRO A 219 -13.65 -58.46 16.97
N GLN A 220 -12.85 -58.88 15.99
CA GLN A 220 -11.54 -58.32 15.67
C GLN A 220 -11.62 -56.83 15.30
N ALA A 221 -10.49 -56.13 15.42
CA ALA A 221 -10.37 -54.75 14.97
C ALA A 221 -10.73 -54.64 13.48
N ALA A 222 -11.75 -53.83 13.17
CA ALA A 222 -11.98 -53.36 11.81
C ALA A 222 -10.78 -52.54 11.32
N PRO A 223 -10.50 -52.49 10.01
CA PRO A 223 -9.51 -51.57 9.47
C PRO A 223 -9.86 -50.14 9.89
N VAL A 224 -8.85 -49.38 10.32
CA VAL A 224 -9.01 -47.92 10.41
C VAL A 224 -9.14 -47.42 8.98
N ASP A 225 -10.31 -46.86 8.64
CA ASP A 225 -10.51 -46.22 7.35
C ASP A 225 -9.45 -45.13 7.17
N SER A 226 -8.51 -45.41 6.27
CA SER A 226 -7.48 -44.46 5.88
C SER A 226 -8.12 -43.39 5.00
N LEU A 227 -8.56 -42.30 5.65
CA LEU A 227 -9.02 -41.08 4.98
C LEU A 227 -8.12 -40.77 3.77
N SER A 228 -8.76 -40.62 2.62
CA SER A 228 -8.05 -40.46 1.36
C SER A 228 -7.25 -39.15 1.35
N HIS A 229 -6.15 -39.12 0.59
CA HIS A 229 -5.32 -37.90 0.51
C HIS A 229 -6.11 -36.70 -0.06
N HIS A 230 -7.17 -36.98 -0.83
CA HIS A 230 -8.13 -35.98 -1.34
C HIS A 230 -8.95 -35.29 -0.26
N GLU A 231 -9.44 -36.01 0.75
CA GLU A 231 -10.21 -35.40 1.86
C GLU A 231 -9.32 -34.44 2.67
N LEU A 232 -8.06 -34.83 2.89
CA LEU A 232 -7.05 -33.97 3.51
C LEU A 232 -6.69 -32.74 2.65
N LEU A 233 -6.73 -32.82 1.32
CA LEU A 233 -6.41 -31.70 0.42
C LEU A 233 -7.61 -30.78 0.10
N GLY A 234 -8.83 -31.31 0.16
CA GLY A 234 -10.07 -30.52 0.09
C GLY A 234 -10.25 -29.66 1.34
N ASP A 235 -10.02 -30.25 2.52
CA ASP A 235 -10.14 -29.54 3.79
C ASP A 235 -8.98 -28.53 4.01
N LYS A 236 -7.72 -28.89 3.66
CA LYS A 236 -6.58 -27.96 3.70
C LYS A 236 -6.75 -26.70 2.83
N ARG A 237 -7.51 -26.75 1.73
CA ARG A 237 -7.74 -25.58 0.86
C ARG A 237 -8.96 -24.76 1.27
N LYS A 238 -9.99 -25.37 1.87
CA LYS A 238 -11.01 -24.64 2.65
C LYS A 238 -10.41 -23.92 3.87
N GLN A 239 -9.26 -24.39 4.36
CA GLN A 239 -8.45 -23.70 5.38
C GLN A 239 -7.56 -22.57 4.83
N SER A 240 -7.48 -22.34 3.50
CA SER A 240 -6.61 -21.28 2.94
C SER A 240 -7.08 -19.90 3.38
N TRP A 241 -8.34 -19.51 3.17
CA TRP A 241 -8.80 -18.16 3.55
C TRP A 241 -8.74 -17.89 5.07
N LEU A 242 -8.87 -18.92 5.91
CA LEU A 242 -8.74 -18.80 7.37
C LEU A 242 -7.39 -18.24 7.82
N LYS A 243 -6.32 -18.46 7.02
CA LYS A 243 -5.00 -17.87 7.26
C LYS A 243 -5.07 -16.33 7.27
N PHE A 244 -5.95 -15.73 6.46
CA PHE A 244 -6.13 -14.28 6.43
C PHE A 244 -6.80 -13.74 7.69
N MET A 245 -7.58 -14.55 8.43
CA MET A 245 -8.12 -14.12 9.72
C MET A 245 -7.22 -14.45 10.91
N VAL A 246 -6.56 -15.61 10.90
CA VAL A 246 -5.76 -16.09 12.03
C VAL A 246 -4.32 -16.32 11.59
N ASN A 247 -3.40 -15.56 12.18
CA ASN A 247 -1.99 -15.93 12.17
C ASN A 247 -1.69 -16.82 13.40
N PRO A 248 -1.42 -18.13 13.22
CA PRO A 248 -1.28 -19.10 14.32
C PRO A 248 0.01 -18.92 15.15
N TYR A 249 0.94 -18.08 14.70
CA TYR A 249 2.16 -17.75 15.43
C TYR A 249 1.99 -16.57 16.41
N SER A 250 0.88 -15.84 16.34
CA SER A 250 0.59 -14.70 17.21
C SER A 250 0.42 -15.09 18.68
N SER A 251 0.99 -14.29 19.58
CA SER A 251 0.84 -14.38 21.05
C SER A 251 -0.64 -14.32 21.48
N ALA A 252 -1.46 -13.54 20.77
CA ALA A 252 -2.91 -13.42 20.91
C ALA A 252 -3.68 -14.76 20.81
N ALA A 253 -3.04 -15.86 20.41
CA ALA A 253 -3.64 -17.19 20.57
C ALA A 253 -3.97 -17.54 22.05
N ALA A 254 -3.35 -16.88 23.04
CA ALA A 254 -3.47 -17.21 24.46
C ALA A 254 -4.56 -16.45 25.25
N VAL A 255 -5.56 -15.82 24.60
CA VAL A 255 -6.65 -15.15 25.32
C VAL A 255 -7.43 -16.14 26.20
N ASP A 256 -7.34 -15.92 27.51
CA ASP A 256 -8.18 -16.52 28.54
C ASP A 256 -9.58 -15.89 28.50
N GLU A 257 -10.63 -16.67 28.69
CA GLU A 257 -12.03 -16.19 28.66
C GLU A 257 -12.34 -15.26 29.87
N SER A 258 -11.37 -15.06 30.77
CA SER A 258 -11.40 -14.12 31.90
C SER A 258 -11.19 -12.63 31.53
N ILE A 259 -10.76 -12.29 30.31
CA ILE A 259 -10.61 -10.87 29.90
C ILE A 259 -12.00 -10.27 29.60
N SER A 260 -12.50 -9.48 30.53
CA SER A 260 -13.85 -8.91 30.51
C SER A 260 -14.01 -7.81 29.44
N GLY A 261 -14.47 -8.19 28.26
CA GLY A 261 -15.02 -7.29 27.23
C GLY A 261 -13.98 -6.44 26.49
N ALA A 262 -14.09 -6.42 25.16
CA ALA A 262 -13.31 -5.51 24.34
C ALA A 262 -13.58 -4.05 24.75
N GLN A 263 -12.53 -3.22 24.74
CA GLN A 263 -12.61 -1.83 25.20
C GLN A 263 -12.64 -0.86 24.00
N PRO A 264 -13.51 0.17 24.00
CA PRO A 264 -13.47 1.24 23.01
C PRO A 264 -12.12 1.94 22.95
N LEU A 265 -11.52 2.05 21.77
CA LEU A 265 -10.24 2.73 21.61
C LEU A 265 -10.37 4.22 21.92
N SER A 266 -9.70 4.66 22.98
CA SER A 266 -9.67 6.05 23.41
C SER A 266 -8.45 6.32 24.29
N GLN A 267 -8.09 7.59 24.48
CA GLN A 267 -6.99 8.00 25.35
C GLN A 267 -7.19 7.53 26.80
N MET A 268 -8.44 7.48 27.25
CA MET A 268 -8.81 7.03 28.60
C MET A 268 -8.65 5.51 28.78
N ASN A 269 -8.87 4.72 27.72
CA ASN A 269 -8.84 3.27 27.78
C ASN A 269 -7.48 2.64 27.46
N LEU A 270 -6.46 3.41 27.05
CA LEU A 270 -5.11 2.87 26.74
C LEU A 270 -4.56 1.96 27.86
N GLY A 271 -4.72 2.33 29.12
CA GLY A 271 -4.29 1.54 30.28
C GLY A 271 -5.09 0.25 30.53
N ARG A 272 -6.08 -0.06 29.69
CA ARG A 272 -7.00 -1.21 29.78
C ARG A 272 -6.93 -2.12 28.54
N LEU A 273 -5.89 -2.01 27.72
CA LEU A 273 -5.69 -2.81 26.50
C LEU A 273 -4.55 -3.85 26.69
N PRO A 274 -4.75 -4.93 27.49
CA PRO A 274 -3.68 -5.85 27.88
C PRO A 274 -3.15 -6.75 26.76
N LEU A 275 -3.86 -6.83 25.63
CA LEU A 275 -3.51 -7.66 24.46
C LEU A 275 -2.81 -6.85 23.34
N ILE A 276 -2.55 -5.56 23.55
CA ILE A 276 -1.81 -4.71 22.61
C ILE A 276 -0.33 -4.72 22.97
N ASP A 277 0.53 -5.06 22.02
CA ASP A 277 1.98 -5.19 22.22
C ASP A 277 2.66 -3.83 22.48
N GLU A 278 2.17 -2.76 21.85
CA GLU A 278 2.70 -1.41 22.02
C GLU A 278 1.61 -0.33 22.08
N LEU A 279 1.69 0.52 23.11
CA LEU A 279 0.80 1.65 23.37
C LEU A 279 1.63 2.96 23.33
N PRO A 280 1.06 4.11 22.94
CA PRO A 280 1.77 5.40 22.97
C PRO A 280 2.15 5.76 24.42
N ARG A 281 3.45 5.91 24.68
CA ARG A 281 3.99 6.33 26.00
C ARG A 281 4.45 7.79 26.02
N TYR A 282 4.68 8.38 24.84
CA TYR A 282 4.96 9.80 24.70
C TYR A 282 3.72 10.66 24.97
N GLU A 283 3.95 11.92 25.36
CA GLU A 283 2.89 12.92 25.49
C GLU A 283 2.32 13.25 24.11
N ARG A 284 1.00 13.05 23.93
CA ARG A 284 0.30 13.34 22.67
C ARG A 284 -0.07 14.82 22.56
N LYS A 285 0.96 15.65 22.47
CA LYS A 285 0.90 17.08 22.20
C LYS A 285 2.00 17.42 21.20
N ALA A 286 1.71 18.27 20.22
CA ALA A 286 2.68 18.72 19.24
C ALA A 286 2.93 20.24 19.34
N ASP A 287 4.21 20.59 19.22
CA ASP A 287 4.71 21.96 19.06
C ASP A 287 5.09 22.24 17.59
N HIS A 288 5.33 21.19 16.81
CA HIS A 288 5.60 21.20 15.38
C HIS A 288 4.67 20.23 14.67
N TRP A 289 4.03 20.70 13.60
CA TRP A 289 3.00 19.97 12.88
C TRP A 289 3.42 19.56 11.49
N ILE A 290 2.99 18.37 11.13
CA ILE A 290 2.91 17.90 9.76
C ILE A 290 1.42 17.82 9.42
N CYS A 291 0.96 18.64 8.48
CA CYS A 291 -0.39 18.48 7.92
C CYS A 291 -0.34 17.36 6.87
N HIS A 292 -1.24 16.38 6.95
CA HIS A 292 -1.28 15.28 6.00
C HIS A 292 -2.58 15.26 5.20
N LEU A 293 -2.48 15.52 3.90
CA LEU A 293 -3.59 15.55 2.96
C LEU A 293 -3.90 14.13 2.47
N GLY A 294 -5.12 13.65 2.72
CA GLY A 294 -5.56 12.29 2.36
C GLY A 294 -5.17 11.24 3.41
N VAL A 295 -5.96 11.14 4.49
CA VAL A 295 -5.67 10.24 5.63
C VAL A 295 -6.10 8.80 5.33
N GLY A 296 -5.36 8.14 4.42
CA GLY A 296 -5.62 6.79 3.96
C GLY A 296 -5.15 5.65 4.89
N GLY A 297 -5.30 4.42 4.44
CA GLY A 297 -4.68 3.25 5.08
C GLY A 297 -3.16 3.32 5.03
N PHE A 298 -2.60 3.62 3.85
CA PHE A 298 -1.16 3.70 3.64
C PHE A 298 -0.49 4.70 4.60
N HIS A 299 -0.96 5.95 4.65
CA HIS A 299 -0.46 6.96 5.59
C HIS A 299 -0.42 6.49 7.05
N ARG A 300 -1.54 5.95 7.54
CA ARG A 300 -1.70 5.47 8.91
C ARG A 300 -0.75 4.31 9.23
N SER A 301 -0.52 3.43 8.27
CA SER A 301 0.45 2.33 8.40
C SER A 301 1.91 2.74 8.14
N HIS A 302 2.19 3.85 7.47
CA HIS A 302 3.52 4.22 7.00
C HIS A 302 4.04 5.49 7.70
N GLN A 303 3.79 6.69 7.18
CA GLN A 303 4.40 7.92 7.76
C GLN A 303 3.93 8.17 9.21
N ALA A 304 2.66 7.93 9.52
CA ALA A 304 2.15 8.03 10.89
C ALA A 304 2.82 7.00 11.82
N ASN A 305 3.07 5.78 11.34
CA ASN A 305 3.78 4.74 12.10
C ASN A 305 5.25 5.11 12.33
N TYR A 306 5.97 5.60 11.32
CA TYR A 306 7.33 6.11 11.47
C TYR A 306 7.41 7.23 12.51
N LEU A 307 6.50 8.22 12.47
CA LEU A 307 6.50 9.27 13.49
C LEU A 307 6.18 8.71 14.89
N HIS A 308 5.26 7.75 15.01
CA HIS A 308 4.95 7.11 16.28
C HIS A 308 6.16 6.38 16.88
N LEU A 309 6.86 5.56 16.09
CA LEU A 309 8.06 4.84 16.52
C LEU A 309 9.18 5.82 16.93
N LEU A 310 9.37 6.91 16.19
CA LEU A 310 10.36 7.94 16.52
C LEU A 310 10.03 8.61 17.87
N LEU A 311 8.76 8.98 18.09
CA LEU A 311 8.31 9.56 19.36
C LEU A 311 8.44 8.56 20.53
N GLN A 312 8.21 7.26 20.32
CA GLN A 312 8.45 6.21 21.32
C GLN A 312 9.94 6.08 21.66
N GLN A 313 10.83 6.11 20.67
CA GLN A 313 12.28 6.08 20.86
C GLN A 313 12.77 7.32 21.61
N GLN A 314 12.36 8.52 21.17
CA GLN A 314 12.67 9.78 21.86
C GLN A 314 12.13 9.81 23.29
N HIS A 315 10.97 9.22 23.57
CA HIS A 315 10.43 9.12 24.93
C HIS A 315 11.29 8.19 25.81
N LYS A 316 11.69 7.01 25.28
CA LYS A 316 12.61 6.09 25.96
C LYS A 316 13.95 6.77 26.28
N GLU A 317 14.52 7.51 25.32
CA GLU A 317 15.75 8.28 25.55
C GLU A 317 15.57 9.45 26.51
N ARG A 318 14.45 10.18 26.46
CA ARG A 318 14.13 11.24 27.44
C ARG A 318 14.05 10.69 28.87
N ILE A 319 13.51 9.50 29.09
CA ILE A 319 13.53 8.84 30.41
C ILE A 319 14.97 8.49 30.82
N LYS A 320 15.75 7.84 29.94
CA LYS A 320 17.16 7.50 30.23
C LYS A 320 18.00 8.74 30.58
N ARG A 321 17.84 9.84 29.83
CA ARG A 321 18.52 11.12 30.09
C ARG A 321 18.12 11.70 31.46
N ARG A 322 16.83 11.69 31.82
CA ARG A 322 16.35 12.14 33.15
C ARG A 322 16.93 11.30 34.28
N LEU A 323 17.00 9.98 34.13
CA LEU A 323 17.61 9.09 35.12
C LEU A 323 19.12 9.39 35.29
N ARG A 324 19.87 9.58 34.20
CA ARG A 324 21.28 9.98 34.27
C ARG A 324 21.48 11.37 34.90
N ALA A 325 20.63 12.35 34.57
CA ALA A 325 20.68 13.67 35.20
C ALA A 325 20.39 13.61 36.71
N SER A 326 19.49 12.75 37.17
CA SER A 326 19.27 12.53 38.60
C SER A 326 20.46 11.89 39.34
N GLN A 327 21.41 11.29 38.62
CA GLN A 327 22.66 10.73 39.16
C GLN A 327 23.83 11.73 39.10
N ASN A 328 23.71 12.82 38.35
CA ASN A 328 24.69 13.91 38.31
C ASN A 328 23.95 15.26 38.19
N PRO A 329 23.53 15.86 39.32
CA PRO A 329 22.68 17.06 39.32
C PRO A 329 23.38 18.32 38.79
N ASP A 330 24.72 18.32 38.71
CA ASP A 330 25.52 19.42 38.16
C ASP A 330 25.63 19.36 36.62
N ALA A 331 25.14 18.29 35.98
CA ALA A 331 25.11 18.19 34.53
C ALA A 331 24.03 19.10 33.93
N PRO A 332 24.34 19.90 32.88
CA PRO A 332 23.34 20.76 32.25
C PRO A 332 22.17 19.94 31.67
N PRO A 333 20.93 20.43 31.76
CA PRO A 333 19.78 19.73 31.21
C PRO A 333 19.93 19.58 29.69
N PRO A 334 19.52 18.45 29.10
CA PRO A 334 19.56 18.29 27.65
C PRO A 334 18.62 19.30 26.97
N PRO A 335 18.95 19.80 25.77
CA PRO A 335 18.08 20.72 25.04
C PRO A 335 16.70 20.10 24.78
N PRO A 336 15.62 20.90 24.81
CA PRO A 336 14.28 20.40 24.53
C PRO A 336 14.15 20.00 23.05
N GLU A 337 13.84 18.72 22.80
CA GLU A 337 13.45 18.23 21.49
C GLU A 337 11.99 18.61 21.20
N PRO A 338 11.67 19.29 20.08
CA PRO A 338 10.30 19.70 19.76
C PRO A 338 9.41 18.48 19.59
N ARG A 339 8.16 18.56 20.08
CA ARG A 339 7.20 17.46 19.91
C ARG A 339 6.55 17.59 18.53
N TRP A 340 6.71 16.55 17.74
CA TRP A 340 6.10 16.43 16.42
C TRP A 340 4.75 15.71 16.48
N GLY A 341 3.79 16.12 15.65
CA GLY A 341 2.52 15.42 15.47
C GLY A 341 1.91 15.64 14.10
N PHE A 342 1.08 14.69 13.68
CA PHE A 342 0.27 14.82 12.47
C PHE A 342 -1.07 15.49 12.78
N CYS A 343 -1.41 16.48 11.95
CA CYS A 343 -2.78 16.93 11.74
C CYS A 343 -3.28 16.30 10.44
N GLY A 344 -4.25 15.40 10.53
CA GLY A 344 -4.91 14.87 9.33
C GLY A 344 -5.70 15.96 8.61
N VAL A 345 -5.83 15.86 7.28
CA VAL A 345 -6.72 16.71 6.48
C VAL A 345 -7.50 15.82 5.51
N GLY A 346 -8.81 15.74 5.73
CA GLY A 346 -9.76 15.12 4.81
C GLY A 346 -10.17 16.16 3.77
N LEU A 347 -10.01 15.84 2.50
CA LEU A 347 -10.25 16.74 1.37
C LEU A 347 -11.64 16.55 0.75
N MET A 348 -12.20 15.35 0.88
CA MET A 348 -13.33 14.87 0.09
C MET A 348 -14.48 14.40 0.96
N GLU A 349 -15.71 14.37 0.42
CA GLU A 349 -16.91 14.01 1.21
C GLU A 349 -16.83 12.60 1.82
N TRP A 350 -16.16 11.66 1.15
CA TRP A 350 -15.95 10.30 1.66
C TRP A 350 -14.99 10.24 2.86
N ASP A 351 -14.13 11.25 3.07
CA ASP A 351 -13.23 11.31 4.22
C ASP A 351 -13.98 11.56 5.54
N LYS A 352 -15.24 11.99 5.49
CA LYS A 352 -16.08 12.27 6.66
C LYS A 352 -16.14 11.10 7.64
N LYS A 353 -16.21 9.86 7.13
CA LYS A 353 -16.29 8.65 7.95
C LYS A 353 -14.96 8.35 8.67
N MET A 354 -13.82 8.70 8.06
CA MET A 354 -12.49 8.61 8.69
C MET A 354 -12.32 9.69 9.75
N TYR A 355 -12.64 10.96 9.41
CA TYR A 355 -12.63 12.09 10.33
C TYR A 355 -13.45 11.82 11.59
N ASP A 356 -14.72 11.41 11.43
CA ASP A 356 -15.63 11.17 12.54
C ASP A 356 -15.15 10.01 13.44
N THR A 357 -14.63 8.94 12.83
CA THR A 357 -14.14 7.77 13.57
C THR A 357 -12.89 8.11 14.38
N LEU A 358 -11.87 8.70 13.76
CA LEU A 358 -10.65 9.09 14.46
C LEU A 358 -10.92 10.14 15.53
N SER A 359 -11.80 11.12 15.28
CA SER A 359 -12.14 12.15 16.28
C SER A 359 -12.76 11.55 17.55
N ARG A 360 -13.68 10.58 17.42
CA ARG A 360 -14.24 9.85 18.59
C ARG A 360 -13.19 9.06 19.36
N GLN A 361 -12.14 8.59 18.70
CA GLN A 361 -11.04 7.80 19.28
C GLN A 361 -9.87 8.66 19.79
N ASN A 362 -10.06 9.97 19.94
CA ASN A 362 -8.99 10.93 20.26
C ASN A 362 -7.80 10.84 19.27
N HIS A 363 -8.09 10.59 17.99
CA HIS A 363 -7.15 10.35 16.88
C HIS A 363 -6.21 9.14 17.04
N LEU A 364 -6.58 8.18 17.91
CA LEU A 364 -5.92 6.88 18.01
C LEU A 364 -6.47 5.88 17.00
N PHE A 365 -5.62 4.98 16.52
CA PHE A 365 -6.01 3.80 15.75
C PHE A 365 -5.04 2.64 16.02
N THR A 366 -5.48 1.43 15.72
CA THR A 366 -4.73 0.19 15.90
C THR A 366 -4.08 -0.21 14.57
N LEU A 367 -2.76 -0.35 14.57
CA LEU A 367 -2.00 -0.95 13.48
C LEU A 367 -1.73 -2.43 13.83
N VAL A 368 -2.22 -3.35 12.98
CA VAL A 368 -1.88 -4.77 13.05
C VAL A 368 -0.86 -5.08 11.97
N SER A 369 0.41 -5.22 12.36
CA SER A 369 1.51 -5.62 11.47
C SER A 369 1.57 -7.15 11.40
N ARG A 370 1.69 -7.72 10.19
CA ARG A 370 1.58 -9.17 9.95
C ARG A 370 2.75 -9.71 9.14
N GLY A 371 3.42 -10.73 9.67
CA GLY A 371 4.50 -11.44 8.99
C GLY A 371 4.50 -12.93 9.29
N HIS A 372 5.48 -13.64 8.74
CA HIS A 372 5.63 -15.09 8.93
C HIS A 372 5.78 -15.49 10.41
N GLY A 373 6.39 -14.61 11.23
CA GLY A 373 6.59 -14.84 12.66
C GLY A 373 5.37 -14.59 13.56
N GLY A 374 4.31 -13.97 13.05
CA GLY A 374 3.13 -13.61 13.84
C GLY A 374 2.43 -12.34 13.37
N SER A 375 1.35 -11.99 14.05
CA SER A 375 0.77 -10.66 14.00
C SER A 375 1.08 -9.90 15.29
N ARG A 376 1.39 -8.61 15.18
CA ARG A 376 1.64 -7.68 16.30
C ARG A 376 0.67 -6.51 16.21
N ALA A 377 -0.02 -6.19 17.30
CA ALA A 377 -0.92 -5.05 17.36
C ALA A 377 -0.29 -3.88 18.15
N SER A 378 -0.41 -2.67 17.62
CA SER A 378 0.12 -1.47 18.24
C SER A 378 -0.87 -0.33 18.09
N VAL A 379 -1.18 0.38 19.17
CA VAL A 379 -1.99 1.60 19.10
C VAL A 379 -1.08 2.76 18.70
N VAL A 380 -1.36 3.32 17.54
CA VAL A 380 -0.65 4.48 16.97
C VAL A 380 -1.37 5.75 17.43
N GLY A 381 -0.58 6.74 17.86
CA GLY A 381 -1.10 8.01 18.39
C GLY A 381 -0.32 9.23 17.93
N SER A 382 0.34 9.15 16.78
CA SER A 382 1.12 10.23 16.15
C SER A 382 0.25 11.23 15.39
N ILE A 383 -0.93 10.79 14.91
CA ILE A 383 -2.03 11.68 14.57
C ILE A 383 -2.61 12.21 15.88
N MET A 384 -2.71 13.53 16.00
CA MET A 384 -3.15 14.22 17.24
C MET A 384 -4.30 15.20 16.98
N ASP A 385 -4.59 15.49 15.72
CA ASP A 385 -5.59 16.45 15.25
C ASP A 385 -6.07 16.04 13.85
N PHE A 386 -7.24 16.51 13.41
CA PHE A 386 -7.79 16.24 12.08
C PHE A 386 -8.74 17.37 11.65
N VAL A 387 -8.49 17.98 10.49
CA VAL A 387 -9.37 18.97 9.84
C VAL A 387 -10.17 18.31 8.70
N TYR A 388 -11.46 18.63 8.59
CA TYR A 388 -12.31 18.17 7.50
C TYR A 388 -12.64 19.35 6.56
N ALA A 389 -11.89 19.44 5.46
CA ALA A 389 -11.90 20.60 4.58
C ALA A 389 -13.25 20.90 3.90
N PRO A 390 -14.10 19.92 3.52
CA PRO A 390 -15.41 20.23 2.95
C PRO A 390 -16.33 21.03 3.88
N ALA A 391 -16.20 20.88 5.21
CA ALA A 391 -16.95 21.68 6.18
C ALA A 391 -16.32 23.05 6.46
N ASP A 392 -14.99 23.17 6.45
CA ASP A 392 -14.30 24.45 6.63
C ASP A 392 -12.97 24.51 5.85
N ARG A 393 -13.02 25.11 4.66
CA ARG A 393 -11.85 25.35 3.80
C ARG A 393 -10.95 26.46 4.36
N ALA A 394 -11.52 27.47 5.04
CA ALA A 394 -10.76 28.56 5.61
C ALA A 394 -9.91 28.09 6.81
N ALA A 395 -10.48 27.26 7.69
CA ALA A 395 -9.73 26.61 8.76
C ALA A 395 -8.64 25.68 8.21
N SER A 396 -8.90 25.00 7.09
CA SER A 396 -7.89 24.16 6.41
C SER A 396 -6.70 24.99 5.92
N VAL A 397 -6.94 26.08 5.18
CA VAL A 397 -5.89 27.03 4.77
C VAL A 397 -5.15 27.59 5.99
N ALA A 398 -5.87 28.03 7.03
CA ALA A 398 -5.28 28.58 8.24
C ALA A 398 -4.37 27.56 8.96
N ARG A 399 -4.76 26.28 8.99
CA ARG A 399 -3.97 25.20 9.60
C ARG A 399 -2.67 24.91 8.86
N LEU A 400 -2.70 24.92 7.52
CA LEU A 400 -1.48 24.81 6.71
C LEU A 400 -0.61 26.07 6.82
N ALA A 401 -1.22 27.25 6.91
CA ALA A 401 -0.53 28.53 7.02
C ALA A 401 0.01 28.88 8.43
N ASP A 402 -0.33 28.08 9.45
CA ASP A 402 0.11 28.27 10.83
C ASP A 402 1.64 28.13 10.96
N PRO A 403 2.35 29.04 11.67
CA PRO A 403 3.81 29.00 11.76
C PRO A 403 4.38 27.70 12.37
N SER A 404 3.60 26.95 13.16
CA SER A 404 3.99 25.65 13.70
C SER A 404 3.85 24.50 12.70
N THR A 405 3.19 24.71 11.56
CA THR A 405 3.18 23.77 10.43
C THR A 405 4.46 23.94 9.62
N HIS A 406 5.31 22.91 9.63
CA HIS A 406 6.62 22.90 8.94
C HIS A 406 6.63 22.01 7.68
N LEU A 407 5.71 21.05 7.60
CA LEU A 407 5.55 20.17 6.46
C LEU A 407 4.07 20.00 6.11
N VAL A 408 3.77 19.95 4.82
CA VAL A 408 2.51 19.43 4.27
C VAL A 408 2.84 18.18 3.46
N SER A 409 2.28 17.04 3.83
CA SER A 409 2.53 15.74 3.19
C SER A 409 1.26 15.18 2.56
N LEU A 410 1.40 14.30 1.57
CA LEU A 410 0.27 13.87 0.73
C LEU A 410 0.24 12.35 0.53
N THR A 411 -0.94 11.73 0.72
CA THR A 411 -1.32 10.47 0.05
C THR A 411 -2.69 10.65 -0.59
N ILE A 412 -2.72 11.35 -1.74
CA ILE A 412 -3.95 11.79 -2.42
C ILE A 412 -4.29 10.95 -3.66
N THR A 413 -3.56 9.86 -3.91
CA THR A 413 -3.56 9.06 -5.14
C THR A 413 -3.09 9.82 -6.38
N GLU A 414 -2.79 9.08 -7.45
CA GLU A 414 -2.36 9.61 -8.74
C GLU A 414 -3.37 10.65 -9.29
N LYS A 415 -4.66 10.45 -9.04
CA LYS A 415 -5.75 11.33 -9.48
C LYS A 415 -5.80 12.66 -8.70
N GLY A 416 -5.29 12.69 -7.46
CA GLY A 416 -5.28 13.89 -6.62
C GLY A 416 -4.36 15.00 -7.11
N TYR A 417 -3.40 14.67 -7.99
CA TYR A 417 -2.51 15.64 -8.63
C TYR A 417 -3.16 16.39 -9.81
N CYS A 418 -4.43 16.08 -10.13
CA CYS A 418 -5.22 16.72 -11.19
C CYS A 418 -4.43 16.86 -12.50
N GLN A 419 -3.76 15.79 -12.92
CA GLN A 419 -2.95 15.77 -14.15
C GLN A 419 -3.77 15.24 -15.33
N ASN A 420 -3.59 15.85 -16.51
CA ASN A 420 -4.06 15.30 -17.78
C ASN A 420 -3.13 14.16 -18.26
N VAL A 421 -3.45 13.55 -19.40
CA VAL A 421 -2.68 12.41 -19.95
C VAL A 421 -1.25 12.79 -20.38
N GLN A 422 -0.93 14.08 -20.51
CA GLN A 422 0.42 14.60 -20.76
C GLN A 422 1.21 14.86 -19.46
N GLY A 423 0.58 14.73 -18.28
CA GLY A 423 1.20 15.04 -16.99
C GLY A 423 1.22 16.53 -16.64
N GLU A 424 0.47 17.36 -17.37
CA GLU A 424 0.27 18.79 -17.05
C GLU A 424 -1.00 18.96 -16.20
N LEU A 425 -1.14 20.09 -15.51
CA LEU A 425 -2.38 20.44 -14.79
C LEU A 425 -3.60 20.38 -15.72
N ASP A 426 -4.57 19.54 -15.37
CA ASP A 426 -5.87 19.45 -16.02
C ASP A 426 -6.78 20.58 -15.53
N GLN A 427 -6.86 21.66 -16.32
CA GLN A 427 -7.78 22.77 -16.07
C GLN A 427 -9.25 22.38 -16.27
N GLU A 428 -9.54 21.27 -16.94
CA GLU A 428 -10.91 20.80 -17.12
C GLU A 428 -11.43 20.00 -15.90
N ASN A 429 -10.53 19.58 -15.01
CA ASN A 429 -10.82 18.89 -13.76
C ASN A 429 -11.75 19.72 -12.85
N SER A 430 -12.79 19.10 -12.30
CA SER A 430 -13.81 19.79 -11.50
C SER A 430 -13.24 20.46 -10.23
N LEU A 431 -12.21 19.87 -9.62
CA LEU A 431 -11.55 20.44 -8.44
C LEU A 431 -10.75 21.70 -8.81
N ILE A 432 -10.07 21.67 -9.97
CA ILE A 432 -9.27 22.80 -10.46
C ILE A 432 -10.18 23.94 -10.92
N LYS A 433 -11.29 23.66 -11.63
CA LYS A 433 -12.29 24.67 -11.99
C LYS A 433 -12.84 25.41 -10.77
N HIS A 434 -13.27 24.67 -9.75
CA HIS A 434 -13.72 25.25 -8.49
C HIS A 434 -12.66 26.17 -7.87
N ASP A 435 -11.40 25.75 -7.87
CA ASP A 435 -10.29 26.46 -7.23
C ASP A 435 -9.82 27.69 -8.03
N LEU A 436 -9.94 27.66 -9.36
CA LEU A 436 -9.76 28.85 -10.22
C LEU A 436 -10.83 29.91 -9.96
N GLU A 437 -12.07 29.50 -9.70
CA GLU A 437 -13.18 30.41 -9.35
C GLU A 437 -13.11 30.90 -7.89
N ASN A 438 -12.59 30.07 -6.97
CA ASN A 438 -12.60 30.31 -5.52
C ASN A 438 -11.20 30.16 -4.88
N PRO A 439 -10.17 30.91 -5.33
CA PRO A 439 -8.77 30.62 -5.01
C PRO A 439 -8.37 30.86 -3.56
N THR A 440 -9.16 31.60 -2.79
CA THR A 440 -8.99 31.79 -1.33
C THR A 440 -9.74 30.76 -0.49
N LEU A 441 -10.61 29.97 -1.09
CA LEU A 441 -11.34 28.86 -0.46
C LEU A 441 -11.26 27.58 -1.34
N PRO A 442 -10.05 27.09 -1.66
CA PRO A 442 -9.85 25.95 -2.55
C PRO A 442 -10.30 24.62 -1.93
N CYS A 443 -10.61 23.65 -2.79
CA CYS A 443 -11.01 22.29 -2.46
C CYS A 443 -9.95 21.23 -2.84
N SER A 444 -9.09 21.50 -3.83
CA SER A 444 -8.00 20.59 -4.21
C SER A 444 -6.81 20.70 -3.26
N ALA A 445 -5.98 19.64 -3.21
CA ALA A 445 -4.71 19.68 -2.52
C ALA A 445 -3.78 20.78 -3.07
N ILE A 446 -3.79 20.95 -4.40
CA ILE A 446 -2.98 21.93 -5.13
C ILE A 446 -3.36 23.36 -4.72
N GLY A 447 -4.66 23.67 -4.74
CA GLY A 447 -5.19 24.97 -4.33
C GLY A 447 -4.92 25.27 -2.85
N LEU A 448 -5.22 24.31 -1.95
CA LEU A 448 -5.00 24.47 -0.50
C LEU A 448 -3.54 24.75 -0.15
N ILE A 449 -2.60 24.04 -0.79
CA ILE A 449 -1.15 24.27 -0.60
C ILE A 449 -0.76 25.65 -1.14
N THR A 450 -1.23 25.99 -2.35
CA THR A 450 -0.91 27.27 -3.01
C THR A 450 -1.37 28.46 -2.18
N GLU A 451 -2.62 28.45 -1.73
CA GLU A 451 -3.22 29.52 -0.94
C GLU A 451 -2.57 29.63 0.46
N ALA A 452 -2.29 28.50 1.12
CA ALA A 452 -1.60 28.53 2.41
C ALA A 452 -0.18 29.11 2.30
N LEU A 453 0.58 28.78 1.24
CA LEU A 453 1.89 29.38 0.98
C LEU A 453 1.79 30.87 0.61
N ARG A 454 0.75 31.30 -0.12
CA ARG A 454 0.46 32.73 -0.37
C ARG A 454 0.21 33.48 0.93
N VAL A 455 -0.64 32.94 1.82
CA VAL A 455 -0.94 33.52 3.14
C VAL A 455 0.32 33.60 4.00
N ARG A 456 1.17 32.57 4.00
CA ARG A 456 2.46 32.59 4.70
C ARG A 456 3.38 33.70 4.18
N ARG A 457 3.58 33.79 2.86
CA ARG A 457 4.40 34.84 2.23
C ARG A 457 3.88 36.24 2.57
N ALA A 458 2.57 36.46 2.45
CA ALA A 458 1.94 37.74 2.80
C ALA A 458 2.10 38.12 4.28
N ALA A 459 2.19 37.13 5.16
CA ALA A 459 2.44 37.30 6.60
C ALA A 459 3.95 37.28 6.98
N GLY A 460 4.88 37.30 6.02
CA GLY A 460 6.32 37.25 6.28
C GLY A 460 6.82 35.94 6.91
N ARG A 461 6.06 34.84 6.78
CA ARG A 461 6.40 33.53 7.36
C ARG A 461 7.21 32.68 6.37
N PRO A 462 8.20 31.90 6.83
CA PRO A 462 8.94 30.97 5.97
C PRO A 462 8.00 29.90 5.39
N PRO A 463 8.26 29.38 4.18
CA PRO A 463 7.47 28.30 3.59
C PRO A 463 7.56 27.00 4.41
N PHE A 464 6.61 26.09 4.17
CA PHE A 464 6.69 24.70 4.62
C PHE A 464 7.16 23.81 3.47
N THR A 465 7.74 22.65 3.80
CA THR A 465 8.10 21.64 2.78
C THR A 465 6.85 20.92 2.30
N VAL A 466 6.75 20.64 1.00
CA VAL A 466 5.66 19.84 0.41
C VAL A 466 6.17 18.44 0.07
N LEU A 467 5.79 17.44 0.86
CA LEU A 467 6.34 16.08 0.86
C LEU A 467 5.33 15.07 0.32
N SER A 468 5.34 14.83 -0.99
CA SER A 468 4.51 13.76 -1.57
C SER A 468 4.96 12.38 -1.06
N CYS A 469 3.99 11.55 -0.71
CA CYS A 469 4.17 10.16 -0.30
C CYS A 469 3.27 9.21 -1.13
N ASP A 470 2.83 9.64 -2.32
CA ASP A 470 2.13 8.77 -3.28
C ASP A 470 3.12 7.98 -4.15
N ASN A 471 2.67 6.85 -4.68
CA ASN A 471 3.47 5.91 -5.48
C ASN A 471 3.65 6.38 -6.94
N LEU A 472 4.08 7.62 -7.15
CA LEU A 472 4.39 8.20 -8.45
C LEU A 472 5.91 8.33 -8.63
N PRO A 473 6.48 8.02 -9.80
CA PRO A 473 7.87 8.38 -10.09
C PRO A 473 8.07 9.90 -10.07
N MET A 474 9.15 10.37 -9.44
CA MET A 474 9.45 11.80 -9.25
C MET A 474 8.27 12.56 -8.64
N ASN A 475 7.65 12.01 -7.60
CA ASN A 475 6.40 12.51 -7.01
C ASN A 475 6.48 13.98 -6.52
N GLY A 476 7.57 14.36 -5.85
CA GLY A 476 7.83 15.75 -5.46
C GLY A 476 7.92 16.69 -6.66
N SER A 477 8.62 16.27 -7.73
CA SER A 477 8.78 17.03 -8.96
C SER A 477 7.45 17.22 -9.72
N LYS A 478 6.60 16.18 -9.76
CA LYS A 478 5.22 16.27 -10.29
C LYS A 478 4.38 17.24 -9.46
N THR A 479 4.46 17.16 -8.13
CA THR A 479 3.78 18.07 -7.19
C THR A 479 4.19 19.52 -7.42
N LYS A 480 5.50 19.79 -7.58
CA LYS A 480 6.03 21.12 -7.92
C LYS A 480 5.45 21.62 -9.24
N ARG A 481 5.44 20.78 -10.29
CA ARG A 481 4.95 21.15 -11.63
C ARG A 481 3.49 21.60 -11.61
N THR A 482 2.59 20.82 -11.01
CA THR A 482 1.15 21.13 -11.01
C THR A 482 0.81 22.33 -10.13
N ILE A 483 1.48 22.49 -8.98
CA ILE A 483 1.36 23.69 -8.14
C ILE A 483 1.87 24.94 -8.87
N LEU A 484 2.99 24.87 -9.58
CA LEU A 484 3.48 26.02 -10.35
C LEU A 484 2.53 26.41 -11.49
N GLN A 485 1.94 25.44 -12.18
CA GLN A 485 0.95 25.69 -13.24
C GLN A 485 -0.34 26.32 -12.70
N TYR A 486 -0.85 25.83 -11.57
CA TYR A 486 -2.00 26.44 -10.92
C TYR A 486 -1.68 27.84 -10.38
N CYS A 487 -0.48 28.01 -9.81
CA CYS A 487 0.01 29.29 -9.30
C CYS A 487 0.16 30.34 -10.42
N GLU A 488 0.60 29.96 -11.62
CA GLU A 488 0.69 30.87 -12.79
C GLU A 488 -0.70 31.42 -13.19
N LEU A 489 -1.73 30.58 -13.14
CA LEU A 489 -3.10 30.96 -13.52
C LEU A 489 -3.78 31.91 -12.52
N VAL A 490 -3.43 31.79 -11.23
CA VAL A 490 -4.16 32.45 -10.13
C VAL A 490 -3.33 33.56 -9.45
N TYR A 491 -2.04 33.33 -9.26
CA TYR A 491 -1.11 34.17 -8.51
C TYR A 491 0.26 34.23 -9.21
N PRO A 492 0.38 34.79 -10.42
CA PRO A 492 1.63 34.79 -11.19
C PRO A 492 2.83 35.41 -10.42
N ASP A 493 2.59 36.47 -9.64
CA ASP A 493 3.61 37.10 -8.77
C ASP A 493 4.16 36.18 -7.65
N LEU A 494 3.53 35.03 -7.41
CA LEU A 494 3.92 34.01 -6.43
C LEU A 494 4.75 32.89 -7.07
N VAL A 495 4.76 32.74 -8.39
CA VAL A 495 5.51 31.69 -9.11
C VAL A 495 7.02 31.75 -8.85
N PRO A 496 7.71 32.91 -8.88
CA PRO A 496 9.14 32.97 -8.58
C PRO A 496 9.47 32.47 -7.16
N PHE A 497 8.64 32.82 -6.18
CA PHE A 497 8.76 32.36 -4.79
C PHE A 497 8.53 30.84 -4.68
N MET A 498 7.51 30.30 -5.34
CA MET A 498 7.25 28.85 -5.37
C MET A 498 8.39 28.07 -6.04
N GLN A 499 9.06 28.66 -7.03
CA GLN A 499 10.17 28.04 -7.75
C GLN A 499 11.46 28.02 -6.92
N SER A 500 11.82 29.13 -6.28
CA SER A 500 13.10 29.28 -5.55
C SER A 500 13.03 28.89 -4.08
N GLU A 501 11.95 29.26 -3.38
CA GLU A 501 11.87 29.18 -1.92
C GLU A 501 11.14 27.93 -1.41
N VAL A 502 10.42 27.16 -2.22
CA VAL A 502 9.61 26.02 -1.73
C VAL A 502 10.23 24.67 -2.13
N CYS A 503 10.44 23.81 -1.13
CA CYS A 503 11.00 22.48 -1.27
C CYS A 503 9.91 21.45 -1.58
N PHE A 504 10.17 20.62 -2.60
CA PHE A 504 9.31 19.52 -3.05
C PHE A 504 10.13 18.23 -3.22
N PRO A 505 10.70 17.66 -2.15
CA PRO A 505 11.51 16.45 -2.21
C PRO A 505 10.72 15.27 -2.78
N ASN A 506 11.34 14.48 -3.66
CA ASN A 506 10.79 13.19 -4.09
C ASN A 506 10.94 12.15 -2.95
N THR A 507 10.08 11.14 -2.96
CA THR A 507 10.14 10.01 -2.01
C THR A 507 9.83 8.67 -2.67
N MET A 508 10.58 7.64 -2.28
CA MET A 508 10.18 6.25 -2.51
C MET A 508 9.56 5.70 -1.22
N VAL A 509 8.29 5.29 -1.31
CA VAL A 509 7.52 4.73 -0.20
C VAL A 509 7.16 3.27 -0.46
N ASP A 510 7.30 2.41 0.53
CA ASP A 510 6.96 0.99 0.39
C ASP A 510 6.43 0.38 1.71
N ARG A 511 5.22 -0.20 1.63
CA ARG A 511 4.55 -1.06 2.62
C ARG A 511 3.25 -1.58 2.00
N ILE A 512 3.03 -2.89 1.97
CA ILE A 512 1.75 -3.46 1.55
C ILE A 512 0.73 -3.27 2.67
N THR A 513 -0.29 -2.47 2.39
CA THR A 513 -1.37 -2.10 3.32
C THR A 513 -2.72 -2.32 2.64
N PRO A 514 -3.38 -3.48 2.86
CA PRO A 514 -4.73 -3.73 2.37
C PRO A 514 -5.77 -2.73 2.86
N VAL A 515 -6.92 -2.70 2.17
CA VAL A 515 -8.09 -1.92 2.61
C VAL A 515 -8.67 -2.53 3.89
N THR A 516 -9.10 -1.69 4.84
CA THR A 516 -9.82 -2.14 6.04
C THR A 516 -11.21 -2.64 5.64
N GLU A 517 -11.39 -3.96 5.65
CA GLU A 517 -12.70 -4.64 5.49
C GLU A 517 -13.37 -4.87 6.88
N PRO A 518 -14.69 -5.12 6.97
CA PRO A 518 -15.40 -5.35 8.24
C PRO A 518 -14.78 -6.46 9.12
N GLU A 519 -14.22 -7.49 8.50
CA GLU A 519 -13.56 -8.61 9.15
C GLU A 519 -12.32 -8.15 9.92
N HIS A 520 -11.62 -7.12 9.44
CA HIS A 520 -10.45 -6.53 10.12
C HIS A 520 -10.84 -5.78 11.40
N ILE A 521 -12.02 -5.15 11.42
CA ILE A 521 -12.61 -4.53 12.63
C ILE A 521 -12.94 -5.62 13.66
N GLU A 522 -13.61 -6.69 13.22
CA GLU A 522 -13.93 -7.82 14.11
C GLU A 522 -12.68 -8.55 14.61
N ILE A 523 -11.64 -8.75 13.79
CA ILE A 523 -10.35 -9.31 14.26
C ILE A 523 -9.72 -8.41 15.32
N CYS A 524 -9.74 -7.08 15.14
CA CYS A 524 -9.24 -6.13 16.14
C CYS A 524 -9.95 -6.29 17.50
N LYS A 525 -11.28 -6.39 17.46
CA LYS A 525 -12.13 -6.59 18.64
C LYS A 525 -11.95 -7.95 19.31
N LEU A 526 -11.89 -9.02 18.51
CA LEU A 526 -11.93 -10.41 19.01
C LEU A 526 -10.57 -10.94 19.45
N ASP A 527 -9.49 -10.59 18.74
CA ASP A 527 -8.17 -11.17 18.97
C ASP A 527 -7.27 -10.25 19.81
N TYR A 528 -7.53 -8.93 19.82
CA TYR A 528 -6.77 -7.94 20.60
C TYR A 528 -7.62 -7.18 21.64
N GLY A 529 -8.93 -7.46 21.74
CA GLY A 529 -9.78 -6.85 22.76
C GLY A 529 -9.98 -5.34 22.60
N VAL A 530 -9.79 -4.79 21.39
CA VAL A 530 -9.94 -3.36 21.12
C VAL A 530 -11.09 -3.12 20.15
N GLU A 531 -12.12 -2.39 20.60
CA GLU A 531 -13.16 -1.87 19.72
C GLU A 531 -12.62 -0.61 19.03
N ASP A 532 -11.99 -0.82 17.88
CA ASP A 532 -11.51 0.22 16.97
C ASP A 532 -12.46 0.30 15.76
N GLY A 533 -13.06 1.46 15.53
CA GLY A 533 -13.94 1.70 14.39
C GLY A 533 -13.22 1.76 13.04
N TRP A 534 -11.88 1.90 13.03
CA TRP A 534 -11.09 1.86 11.81
C TRP A 534 -9.62 1.43 12.04
N PRO A 535 -9.32 0.16 12.38
CA PRO A 535 -7.96 -0.33 12.43
C PRO A 535 -7.31 -0.29 11.04
N VAL A 536 -5.99 -0.48 10.98
CA VAL A 536 -5.23 -0.65 9.75
C VAL A 536 -4.37 -1.91 9.84
N PHE A 537 -4.37 -2.70 8.78
CA PHE A 537 -3.62 -3.95 8.68
C PHE A 537 -2.55 -3.77 7.60
N ALA A 538 -1.32 -4.22 7.86
CA ALA A 538 -0.20 -4.09 6.93
C ALA A 538 0.83 -5.21 7.13
N GLU A 539 1.72 -5.41 6.16
CA GLU A 539 2.88 -6.28 6.33
C GLU A 539 3.87 -5.72 7.37
N GLU A 540 4.74 -6.56 7.94
CA GLU A 540 5.80 -6.11 8.86
C GLU A 540 6.86 -5.23 8.19
N PHE A 541 7.18 -5.49 6.91
CA PHE A 541 8.13 -4.68 6.16
C PHE A 541 7.60 -3.26 5.94
N MET A 542 8.48 -2.27 6.06
CA MET A 542 8.24 -0.93 5.55
C MET A 542 9.56 -0.24 5.21
N GLN A 543 9.56 0.58 4.17
CA GLN A 543 10.72 1.37 3.75
C GLN A 543 10.28 2.77 3.32
N TRP A 544 11.12 3.76 3.60
CA TRP A 544 10.93 5.15 3.17
C TRP A 544 12.27 5.76 2.76
N VAL A 545 12.42 6.11 1.49
CA VAL A 545 13.57 6.87 1.00
C VAL A 545 13.10 8.29 0.70
N ILE A 546 13.80 9.29 1.19
CA ILE A 546 13.42 10.70 1.12
C ILE A 546 14.60 11.53 0.64
N GLU A 547 14.39 12.44 -0.31
CA GLU A 547 15.39 13.45 -0.67
C GLU A 547 15.59 14.47 0.46
N ASP A 548 16.83 14.78 0.83
CA ASP A 548 17.15 15.73 1.91
C ASP A 548 17.04 17.20 1.46
N SER A 549 15.83 17.59 1.04
CA SER A 549 15.48 18.94 0.59
C SER A 549 14.27 19.47 1.37
N PHE A 550 14.53 20.32 2.37
CA PHE A 550 13.53 20.81 3.32
C PHE A 550 13.70 22.30 3.62
N ASN A 551 12.57 23.01 3.76
CA ASN A 551 12.53 24.44 4.09
C ASN A 551 12.83 24.79 5.55
N GLY A 552 12.87 23.80 6.43
CA GLY A 552 12.94 24.00 7.86
C GLY A 552 13.13 22.68 8.61
N PRO A 553 12.84 22.63 9.91
CA PRO A 553 13.04 21.42 10.69
C PRO A 553 12.11 20.31 10.19
N ARG A 554 12.59 19.06 10.27
CA ARG A 554 11.84 17.83 10.05
C ARG A 554 12.07 16.85 11.22
N PRO A 555 11.22 15.83 11.42
CA PRO A 555 11.57 14.74 12.31
C PRO A 555 12.85 14.02 11.82
N ALA A 556 13.67 13.57 12.77
CA ALA A 556 14.88 12.78 12.50
C ALA A 556 14.50 11.31 12.20
N TRP A 557 13.74 11.08 11.13
CA TRP A 557 13.25 9.75 10.73
C TRP A 557 14.39 8.76 10.41
N GLU A 558 15.55 9.24 9.96
CA GLU A 558 16.78 8.46 9.73
C GLU A 558 17.32 7.77 11.00
N ALA A 559 16.83 8.12 12.19
CA ALA A 559 17.11 7.39 13.42
C ALA A 559 16.35 6.04 13.54
N LEU A 560 15.44 5.74 12.60
CA LEU A 560 14.66 4.50 12.55
C LEU A 560 15.13 3.57 11.43
N PRO A 561 15.08 2.24 11.63
CA PRO A 561 15.30 1.28 10.57
C PRO A 561 14.23 1.42 9.47
N GLY A 562 14.64 1.20 8.22
CA GLY A 562 13.77 1.32 7.04
C GLY A 562 13.69 2.74 6.45
N VAL A 563 14.19 3.78 7.14
CA VAL A 563 14.28 5.14 6.59
C VAL A 563 15.67 5.40 6.03
N LEU A 564 15.73 5.92 4.80
CA LEU A 564 16.94 6.46 4.19
C LEU A 564 16.67 7.93 3.80
N VAL A 565 17.52 8.83 4.28
CA VAL A 565 17.55 10.22 3.81
C VAL A 565 18.76 10.37 2.91
N VAL A 566 18.54 10.80 1.67
CA VAL A 566 19.51 10.70 0.56
C VAL A 566 19.54 11.99 -0.26
N PRO A 567 20.62 12.28 -1.02
CA PRO A 567 20.64 13.45 -1.90
C PRO A 567 19.77 13.30 -3.16
N ASP A 568 19.49 12.06 -3.59
CA ASP A 568 18.68 11.73 -4.77
C ASP A 568 17.96 10.39 -4.56
N VAL A 569 16.65 10.35 -4.83
CA VAL A 569 15.79 9.17 -4.68
C VAL A 569 15.70 8.33 -5.95
N HIS A 570 16.08 8.86 -7.11
CA HIS A 570 15.83 8.28 -8.44
C HIS A 570 16.30 6.82 -8.59
N SER A 571 17.49 6.47 -8.07
CA SER A 571 18.01 5.09 -8.11
C SER A 571 17.15 4.10 -7.30
N TYR A 572 16.61 4.52 -6.15
CA TYR A 572 15.73 3.72 -5.30
C TYR A 572 14.32 3.59 -5.90
N GLU A 573 13.81 4.64 -6.55
CA GLU A 573 12.57 4.58 -7.33
C GLU A 573 12.68 3.55 -8.47
N TRP A 574 13.77 3.59 -9.26
CA TRP A 574 13.97 2.64 -10.37
C TRP A 574 14.12 1.21 -9.88
N MET A 575 14.85 0.99 -8.79
CA MET A 575 14.95 -0.31 -8.14
C MET A 575 13.57 -0.85 -7.73
N LYS A 576 12.75 -0.07 -7.03
CA LYS A 576 11.39 -0.47 -6.64
C LYS A 576 10.51 -0.71 -7.88
N LEU A 577 10.54 0.20 -8.84
CA LEU A 577 9.68 0.15 -10.02
C LEU A 577 9.96 -1.12 -10.85
N ARG A 578 11.22 -1.48 -11.05
CA ARG A 578 11.64 -2.61 -11.88
C ARG A 578 11.54 -3.95 -11.12
N LEU A 579 12.00 -4.02 -9.85
CA LEU A 579 12.05 -5.27 -9.08
C LEU A 579 10.80 -5.56 -8.24
N LEU A 580 10.10 -4.56 -7.71
CA LEU A 580 8.86 -4.75 -6.94
C LEU A 580 7.63 -4.62 -7.84
N ASN A 581 7.38 -3.43 -8.40
CA ASN A 581 6.17 -3.17 -9.19
C ASN A 581 6.17 -4.02 -10.47
N GLY A 582 7.32 -4.13 -11.16
CA GLY A 582 7.48 -5.00 -12.32
C GLY A 582 7.23 -6.47 -12.01
N THR A 583 7.73 -6.99 -10.88
CA THR A 583 7.47 -8.38 -10.49
C THR A 583 6.00 -8.62 -10.15
N HIS A 584 5.32 -7.69 -9.47
CA HIS A 584 3.88 -7.80 -9.24
C HIS A 584 3.10 -7.94 -10.56
N SER A 585 3.42 -7.12 -11.57
CA SER A 585 2.81 -7.23 -12.91
C SER A 585 3.25 -8.50 -13.65
N ALA A 586 4.50 -8.95 -13.49
CA ALA A 586 5.01 -10.16 -14.13
C ALA A 586 4.31 -11.42 -13.58
N LEU A 587 4.05 -11.45 -12.27
CA LEU A 587 3.41 -12.56 -11.58
C LEU A 587 1.89 -12.61 -11.80
N SER A 588 1.22 -11.45 -11.89
CA SER A 588 -0.25 -11.38 -11.80
C SER A 588 -0.97 -12.17 -12.91
N TYR A 589 -0.54 -12.01 -14.16
CA TYR A 589 -1.18 -12.65 -15.31
C TYR A 589 -0.91 -14.17 -15.42
N PRO A 590 0.34 -14.67 -15.40
CA PRO A 590 0.59 -16.11 -15.46
C PRO A 590 0.00 -16.86 -14.26
N SER A 591 0.03 -16.27 -13.06
CA SER A 591 -0.58 -16.91 -11.88
C SER A 591 -2.09 -16.99 -11.96
N TYR A 592 -2.75 -15.94 -12.46
CA TYR A 592 -4.21 -15.96 -12.63
C TYR A 592 -4.64 -16.97 -13.70
N LEU A 593 -3.91 -17.01 -14.84
CA LEU A 593 -4.14 -17.99 -15.90
C LEU A 593 -3.82 -19.44 -15.46
N SER A 594 -2.97 -19.61 -14.44
CA SER A 594 -2.74 -20.90 -13.75
C SER A 594 -3.84 -21.28 -12.75
N GLY A 595 -4.89 -20.45 -12.59
CA GLY A 595 -6.02 -20.69 -11.71
C GLY A 595 -5.90 -20.12 -10.29
N PHE A 596 -4.77 -19.52 -9.92
CA PHE A 596 -4.60 -18.91 -8.59
C PHE A 596 -5.44 -17.63 -8.44
N ARG A 597 -5.67 -17.23 -7.19
CA ARG A 597 -6.34 -15.95 -6.83
C ARG A 597 -5.52 -15.06 -5.89
N PHE A 598 -4.58 -15.63 -5.14
CA PHE A 598 -3.73 -14.92 -4.19
C PHE A 598 -2.24 -15.07 -4.51
N VAL A 599 -1.48 -14.01 -4.24
CA VAL A 599 -0.02 -13.95 -4.49
C VAL A 599 0.71 -15.06 -3.72
N ASP A 600 0.43 -15.22 -2.42
CA ASP A 600 1.12 -16.19 -1.57
C ASP A 600 0.87 -17.65 -1.97
N ASP A 601 -0.35 -17.97 -2.42
CA ASP A 601 -0.69 -19.31 -2.90
C ASP A 601 0.00 -19.59 -4.24
N SER A 602 0.13 -18.59 -5.13
CA SER A 602 0.84 -18.73 -6.41
C SER A 602 2.36 -18.88 -6.28
N LEU A 603 3.00 -18.24 -5.30
CA LEU A 603 4.45 -18.35 -5.08
C LEU A 603 4.90 -19.64 -4.37
N ARG A 604 3.95 -20.45 -3.90
CA ARG A 604 4.22 -21.83 -3.47
C ARG A 604 4.33 -22.80 -4.63
N ASP A 605 3.82 -22.45 -5.81
CA ASP A 605 4.06 -23.23 -7.00
C ASP A 605 5.53 -23.10 -7.44
N GLN A 606 6.14 -24.23 -7.80
CA GLN A 606 7.56 -24.27 -8.10
C GLN A 606 7.89 -23.58 -9.44
N LEU A 607 7.00 -23.63 -10.42
CA LEU A 607 7.22 -23.02 -11.74
C LEU A 607 7.06 -21.50 -11.64
N LEU A 608 5.95 -21.01 -11.06
CA LEU A 608 5.70 -19.58 -10.86
C LEU A 608 6.73 -18.94 -9.92
N GLY A 609 7.09 -19.62 -8.82
CA GLY A 609 8.11 -19.16 -7.90
C GLY A 609 9.53 -19.09 -8.52
N SER A 610 9.83 -19.98 -9.47
CA SER A 610 11.10 -19.95 -10.21
C SER A 610 11.09 -18.88 -11.32
N PHE A 611 9.99 -18.78 -12.06
CA PHE A 611 9.75 -17.73 -13.04
C PHE A 611 9.93 -16.33 -12.46
N VAL A 612 9.36 -16.05 -11.28
CA VAL A 612 9.52 -14.75 -10.60
C VAL A 612 10.98 -14.45 -10.28
N LYS A 613 11.74 -15.43 -9.78
CA LYS A 613 13.17 -15.24 -9.46
C LYS A 613 13.98 -14.91 -10.72
N LYS A 614 13.77 -15.68 -11.80
CA LYS A 614 14.43 -15.45 -13.09
C LYS A 614 14.00 -14.14 -13.77
N TYR A 615 12.74 -13.74 -13.64
CA TYR A 615 12.27 -12.41 -14.05
C TYR A 615 13.00 -11.30 -13.28
N MET A 616 13.10 -11.41 -11.95
CA MET A 616 13.84 -10.43 -11.15
C MET A 616 15.31 -10.38 -11.56
N ASP A 617 15.95 -11.52 -11.85
CA ASP A 617 17.33 -11.59 -12.35
C ASP A 617 17.48 -10.89 -13.71
N GLU A 618 16.59 -11.18 -14.66
CA GLU A 618 16.54 -10.58 -16.01
C GLU A 618 16.47 -9.04 -15.92
N VAL A 619 15.52 -8.49 -15.15
CA VAL A 619 15.37 -7.03 -15.01
C VAL A 619 16.43 -6.38 -14.11
N THR A 620 17.13 -7.13 -13.25
CA THR A 620 18.22 -6.60 -12.39
C THR A 620 19.30 -5.90 -13.22
N HIS A 621 19.58 -6.40 -14.42
CA HIS A 621 20.55 -5.83 -15.36
C HIS A 621 20.24 -4.40 -15.82
N THR A 622 19.05 -3.91 -15.52
CA THR A 622 18.51 -2.61 -15.92
C THR A 622 18.35 -1.66 -14.72
N VAL A 623 18.63 -2.13 -13.50
CA VAL A 623 18.62 -1.33 -12.28
C VAL A 623 19.98 -0.62 -12.13
N PRO A 624 20.03 0.72 -12.01
CA PRO A 624 21.28 1.44 -11.80
C PRO A 624 21.86 1.14 -10.41
N PRO A 625 23.16 1.41 -10.16
CA PRO A 625 23.74 1.25 -8.83
C PRO A 625 22.97 2.03 -7.77
N VAL A 626 22.53 1.34 -6.72
CA VAL A 626 21.75 1.91 -5.61
C VAL A 626 22.65 2.01 -4.36
N PRO A 627 22.98 3.21 -3.87
CA PRO A 627 23.91 3.36 -2.75
C PRO A 627 23.43 2.63 -1.49
N GLY A 628 24.30 1.79 -0.92
CA GLY A 628 24.03 1.06 0.32
C GLY A 628 23.01 -0.09 0.22
N VAL A 629 22.60 -0.52 -0.98
CA VAL A 629 21.65 -1.62 -1.16
C VAL A 629 22.30 -2.81 -1.86
N ASP A 630 22.15 -4.00 -1.27
CA ASP A 630 22.40 -5.28 -1.93
C ASP A 630 21.14 -5.72 -2.69
N LEU A 631 21.21 -5.73 -4.02
CA LEU A 631 20.09 -6.11 -4.89
C LEU A 631 19.73 -7.60 -4.79
N GLY A 632 20.67 -8.47 -4.41
CA GLY A 632 20.40 -9.89 -4.15
C GLY A 632 19.56 -10.05 -2.88
N ALA A 633 20.01 -9.45 -1.78
CA ALA A 633 19.26 -9.44 -0.52
C ALA A 633 17.88 -8.76 -0.66
N TYR A 634 17.80 -7.67 -1.44
CA TYR A 634 16.54 -7.00 -1.75
C TYR A 634 15.56 -7.93 -2.51
N LYS A 635 16.02 -8.64 -3.55
CA LYS A 635 15.20 -9.64 -4.27
C LYS A 635 14.71 -10.77 -3.37
N THR A 636 15.56 -11.31 -2.49
CA THR A 636 15.15 -12.32 -1.50
C THR A 636 14.06 -11.76 -0.58
N ALA A 637 14.26 -10.55 -0.04
CA ALA A 637 13.25 -9.91 0.82
C ALA A 637 11.93 -9.65 0.09
N LEU A 638 11.95 -9.25 -1.19
CA LEU A 638 10.72 -9.13 -2.00
C LEU A 638 10.01 -10.47 -2.16
N PHE A 639 10.73 -11.55 -2.48
CA PHE A 639 10.13 -12.87 -2.63
C PHE A 639 9.48 -13.36 -1.32
N ASP A 640 10.15 -13.18 -0.19
CA ASP A 640 9.65 -13.56 1.14
C ASP A 640 8.42 -12.72 1.56
N ARG A 641 8.39 -11.43 1.21
CA ARG A 641 7.24 -10.52 1.41
C ARG A 641 6.03 -10.95 0.59
N PHE A 642 6.21 -11.19 -0.71
CA PHE A 642 5.12 -11.63 -1.58
C PHE A 642 4.58 -13.01 -1.17
N SER A 643 5.45 -13.87 -0.63
CA SER A 643 5.09 -15.18 -0.10
C SER A 643 4.37 -15.13 1.27
N ASN A 644 4.13 -13.95 1.85
CA ASN A 644 3.48 -13.78 3.16
C ASN A 644 1.98 -14.18 3.11
N PRO A 645 1.58 -15.30 3.73
CA PRO A 645 0.20 -15.77 3.65
C PRO A 645 -0.81 -14.87 4.33
N TYR A 646 -0.38 -13.96 5.18
CA TYR A 646 -1.25 -13.24 6.11
C TYR A 646 -1.78 -11.91 5.56
N ILE A 647 -1.48 -11.55 4.30
CA ILE A 647 -1.76 -10.21 3.74
C ILE A 647 -2.97 -10.17 2.79
N LYS A 648 -3.55 -11.32 2.38
CA LYS A 648 -4.74 -11.39 1.50
C LYS A 648 -4.56 -10.65 0.17
N ASP A 649 -3.35 -10.64 -0.40
CA ASP A 649 -3.10 -9.90 -1.64
C ASP A 649 -3.64 -10.66 -2.87
N LYS A 650 -4.62 -10.05 -3.57
CA LYS A 650 -5.37 -10.66 -4.67
C LYS A 650 -4.68 -10.38 -6.00
N LEU A 651 -4.43 -11.42 -6.81
CA LEU A 651 -3.81 -11.30 -8.13
C LEU A 651 -4.58 -10.35 -9.06
N MET A 652 -5.91 -10.32 -8.98
CA MET A 652 -6.74 -9.37 -9.74
C MET A 652 -6.39 -7.91 -9.41
N ARG A 653 -6.14 -7.57 -8.15
CA ARG A 653 -5.76 -6.21 -7.70
C ARG A 653 -4.41 -5.78 -8.28
N LEU A 654 -3.48 -6.73 -8.43
CA LEU A 654 -2.18 -6.48 -9.07
C LEU A 654 -2.37 -6.24 -10.58
N ALA A 655 -3.23 -7.04 -11.21
CA ALA A 655 -3.54 -7.01 -12.64
C ALA A 655 -4.32 -5.78 -13.12
N GLU A 656 -5.03 -5.05 -12.24
CA GLU A 656 -5.77 -3.82 -12.58
C GLU A 656 -4.86 -2.80 -13.30
N ASP A 657 -5.39 -2.00 -14.22
CA ASP A 657 -4.67 -0.94 -14.95
C ASP A 657 -3.36 -1.42 -15.64
N GLY A 658 -3.31 -2.69 -16.08
CA GLY A 658 -2.16 -3.31 -16.73
C GLY A 658 -1.64 -2.54 -17.94
N SER A 659 -2.54 -2.00 -18.77
CA SER A 659 -2.22 -1.19 -19.96
C SER A 659 -1.46 0.10 -19.64
N GLN A 660 -1.49 0.56 -18.38
CA GLN A 660 -0.71 1.70 -17.89
C GLN A 660 0.52 1.23 -17.11
N LYS A 661 0.35 0.27 -16.18
CA LYS A 661 1.44 -0.23 -15.31
C LYS A 661 2.60 -0.80 -16.13
N LEU A 662 2.31 -1.70 -17.09
CA LEU A 662 3.32 -2.40 -17.89
C LEU A 662 4.17 -1.44 -18.74
N VAL A 663 3.64 -0.28 -19.12
CA VAL A 663 4.39 0.78 -19.82
C VAL A 663 5.50 1.34 -18.93
N THR A 664 5.23 1.51 -17.63
CA THR A 664 6.22 2.02 -16.67
C THR A 664 7.13 0.94 -16.07
N THR A 665 6.67 -0.31 -16.01
CA THR A 665 7.42 -1.40 -15.33
C THR A 665 8.17 -2.35 -16.25
N MET A 666 7.77 -2.49 -17.52
CA MET A 666 8.34 -3.48 -18.45
C MET A 666 8.86 -2.91 -19.77
N ARG A 667 8.24 -1.87 -20.35
CA ARG A 667 8.63 -1.34 -21.67
C ARG A 667 10.11 -0.97 -21.72
N ASP A 668 10.53 -0.12 -20.79
CA ASP A 668 11.88 0.46 -20.81
C ASP A 668 12.95 -0.60 -20.46
N PRO A 669 12.79 -1.45 -19.42
CA PRO A 669 13.65 -2.63 -19.22
C PRO A 669 13.75 -3.56 -20.43
N MET A 670 12.64 -3.87 -21.10
CA MET A 670 12.63 -4.74 -22.28
C MET A 670 13.40 -4.14 -23.45
N LEU A 671 13.21 -2.85 -23.74
CA LEU A 671 13.97 -2.14 -24.78
C LEU A 671 15.46 -2.01 -24.44
N GLU A 672 15.79 -1.72 -23.17
CA GLU A 672 17.18 -1.64 -22.68
C GLU A 672 17.92 -2.98 -22.80
N LEU A 673 17.26 -4.10 -22.46
CA LEU A 673 17.84 -5.44 -22.58
C LEU A 673 17.98 -5.89 -24.04
N ALA A 674 16.96 -5.65 -24.87
CA ALA A 674 17.02 -5.96 -26.30
C ALA A 674 18.16 -5.19 -26.99
N ALA A 675 18.33 -3.90 -26.69
CA ALA A 675 19.44 -3.08 -27.20
C ALA A 675 20.82 -3.56 -26.70
N GLN A 676 20.89 -4.25 -25.57
CA GLN A 676 22.10 -4.88 -25.04
C GLN A 676 22.34 -6.31 -25.57
N GLY A 677 21.45 -6.86 -26.39
CA GLY A 677 21.49 -8.25 -26.83
C GLY A 677 21.30 -9.27 -25.69
N LYS A 678 20.66 -8.86 -24.58
CA LYS A 678 20.38 -9.72 -23.43
C LYS A 678 19.03 -10.43 -23.59
N PRO A 679 18.82 -11.58 -22.93
CA PRO A 679 17.51 -12.23 -22.88
C PRO A 679 16.42 -11.30 -22.33
N ILE A 680 15.23 -11.42 -22.92
CA ILE A 680 13.98 -10.76 -22.50
C ILE A 680 12.84 -11.77 -22.36
N LYS A 681 13.17 -13.04 -22.12
CA LYS A 681 12.21 -14.15 -22.25
C LYS A 681 11.17 -14.16 -21.14
N HIS A 682 11.52 -13.69 -19.94
CA HIS A 682 10.58 -13.61 -18.82
C HIS A 682 9.65 -12.38 -18.95
N LEU A 683 10.19 -11.25 -19.39
CA LEU A 683 9.42 -10.07 -19.81
C LEU A 683 8.43 -10.42 -20.94
N ALA A 684 8.90 -11.10 -21.98
CA ALA A 684 8.07 -11.51 -23.11
C ALA A 684 6.95 -12.48 -22.69
N ALA A 685 7.24 -13.46 -21.83
CA ALA A 685 6.24 -14.36 -21.28
C ALA A 685 5.19 -13.65 -20.41
N ALA A 686 5.61 -12.71 -19.54
CA ALA A 686 4.69 -11.88 -18.77
C ALA A 686 3.74 -11.07 -19.67
N ILE A 687 4.28 -10.45 -20.73
CA ILE A 687 3.49 -9.68 -21.70
C ILE A 687 2.55 -10.59 -22.50
N ALA A 688 3.00 -11.78 -22.93
CA ALA A 688 2.14 -12.76 -23.60
C ALA A 688 0.96 -13.20 -22.72
N CYS A 689 1.20 -13.46 -21.42
CA CYS A 689 0.14 -13.73 -20.46
C CYS A 689 -0.81 -12.54 -20.27
N PHE A 690 -0.31 -11.29 -20.27
CA PHE A 690 -1.15 -10.09 -20.26
C PHE A 690 -2.04 -9.99 -21.52
N LEU A 691 -1.50 -10.24 -22.72
CA LEU A 691 -2.29 -10.26 -23.96
C LEU A 691 -3.40 -11.31 -23.89
N LYS A 692 -3.08 -12.54 -23.44
CA LYS A 692 -4.07 -13.60 -23.27
C LYS A 692 -5.14 -13.28 -22.20
N PHE A 693 -4.74 -12.68 -21.08
CA PHE A 693 -5.67 -12.25 -20.03
C PHE A 693 -6.62 -11.14 -20.52
N THR A 694 -6.10 -10.20 -21.31
CA THR A 694 -6.85 -9.05 -21.86
C THR A 694 -7.91 -9.44 -22.89
N THR A 695 -7.90 -10.68 -23.42
CA THR A 695 -9.04 -11.18 -24.20
C THR A 695 -10.32 -11.32 -23.37
N GLY A 696 -10.23 -11.31 -22.04
CA GLY A 696 -11.35 -11.54 -21.12
C GLY A 696 -11.75 -13.01 -20.99
N TYR A 697 -10.87 -13.94 -21.39
CA TYR A 697 -11.09 -15.39 -21.29
C TYR A 697 -9.81 -16.07 -20.77
N ASP A 698 -9.96 -17.09 -19.94
CA ASP A 698 -8.83 -17.88 -19.45
C ASP A 698 -8.32 -18.91 -20.49
N LEU A 699 -7.46 -19.83 -20.07
CA LEU A 699 -6.92 -20.91 -20.92
C LEU A 699 -7.90 -22.08 -21.11
N GLN A 700 -9.03 -22.09 -20.39
CA GLN A 700 -10.13 -23.05 -20.52
C GLN A 700 -11.33 -22.43 -21.29
N GLY A 701 -11.16 -21.23 -21.83
CA GLY A 701 -12.20 -20.48 -22.55
C GLY A 701 -13.31 -19.92 -21.66
N GLN A 702 -13.15 -19.94 -20.33
CA GLN A 702 -14.13 -19.36 -19.41
C GLN A 702 -13.94 -17.84 -19.31
N PRO A 703 -15.02 -17.04 -19.16
CA PRO A 703 -14.92 -15.60 -18.96
C PRO A 703 -14.11 -15.24 -17.72
N ILE A 704 -13.23 -14.24 -17.84
CA ILE A 704 -12.54 -13.64 -16.69
C ILE A 704 -13.36 -12.45 -16.22
N GLU A 705 -14.04 -12.60 -15.08
CA GLU A 705 -14.84 -11.54 -14.48
C GLU A 705 -13.97 -10.50 -13.74
N GLY A 706 -14.46 -9.26 -13.69
CA GLY A 706 -13.87 -8.21 -12.86
C GLY A 706 -12.54 -7.63 -13.33
N ILE A 707 -12.15 -7.82 -14.60
CA ILE A 707 -11.00 -7.09 -15.17
C ILE A 707 -11.29 -5.58 -15.11
N LYS A 708 -10.40 -4.83 -14.46
CA LYS A 708 -10.42 -3.36 -14.46
C LYS A 708 -9.19 -2.86 -15.20
N ASP A 709 -9.39 -2.34 -16.39
CA ASP A 709 -8.35 -1.64 -17.15
C ASP A 709 -9.02 -0.51 -17.95
N PRO A 710 -8.50 0.73 -17.94
CA PRO A 710 -9.13 1.86 -18.62
C PRO A 710 -9.15 1.71 -20.15
N ARG A 711 -8.40 0.76 -20.72
CA ARG A 711 -8.31 0.49 -22.16
C ARG A 711 -8.82 -0.90 -22.53
N LEU A 712 -9.54 -1.60 -21.64
CA LEU A 712 -10.00 -2.97 -21.87
C LEU A 712 -10.78 -3.12 -23.19
N GLU A 713 -11.79 -2.29 -23.42
CA GLU A 713 -12.63 -2.35 -24.63
C GLU A 713 -11.84 -2.06 -25.92
N GLU A 714 -10.83 -1.19 -25.85
CA GLU A 714 -9.94 -0.87 -26.98
C GLU A 714 -9.01 -2.06 -27.32
N LEU A 715 -8.49 -2.73 -26.28
CA LEU A 715 -7.46 -3.76 -26.41
C LEU A 715 -8.02 -5.17 -26.63
N LYS A 716 -9.25 -5.46 -26.20
CA LYS A 716 -9.83 -6.82 -26.22
C LYS A 716 -9.88 -7.44 -27.61
N GLY A 717 -10.34 -6.69 -28.62
CA GLY A 717 -10.39 -7.13 -30.02
C GLY A 717 -8.99 -7.44 -30.60
N PRO A 718 -8.05 -6.48 -30.57
CA PRO A 718 -6.67 -6.70 -30.99
C PRO A 718 -5.96 -7.84 -30.23
N CYS A 719 -6.21 -8.00 -28.92
CA CYS A 719 -5.68 -9.14 -28.16
C CYS A 719 -6.25 -10.49 -28.63
N LEU A 720 -7.55 -10.55 -28.96
CA LEU A 720 -8.16 -11.76 -29.53
C LEU A 720 -7.54 -12.13 -30.88
N GLU A 721 -7.24 -11.15 -31.74
CA GLU A 721 -6.57 -11.36 -33.03
C GLU A 721 -5.13 -11.89 -32.85
N ALA A 722 -4.37 -11.32 -31.91
CA ALA A 722 -3.02 -11.80 -31.58
C ALA A 722 -3.02 -13.21 -30.98
N VAL A 723 -4.04 -13.56 -30.19
CA VAL A 723 -4.21 -14.90 -29.61
C VAL A 723 -4.71 -15.93 -30.64
N SER A 724 -5.59 -15.55 -31.58
CA SER A 724 -6.06 -16.46 -32.64
C SER A 724 -5.00 -16.73 -33.71
N SER A 725 -4.07 -15.79 -33.90
CA SER A 725 -2.97 -15.86 -34.86
C SER A 725 -1.63 -16.05 -34.15
N ALA A 726 -1.62 -16.77 -33.01
CA ALA A 726 -0.44 -16.88 -32.16
C ALA A 726 0.76 -17.48 -32.92
N GLY A 727 1.91 -16.82 -32.81
CA GLY A 727 3.09 -17.12 -33.64
C GLY A 727 3.24 -16.25 -34.89
N ASP A 728 2.21 -15.47 -35.27
CA ASP A 728 2.37 -14.35 -36.20
C ASP A 728 2.88 -13.11 -35.44
N PRO A 729 4.02 -12.51 -35.84
CA PRO A 729 4.50 -11.25 -35.28
C PRO A 729 3.56 -10.07 -35.55
N ALA A 730 2.82 -10.03 -36.66
CA ALA A 730 2.13 -8.82 -37.12
C ALA A 730 0.95 -8.40 -36.21
N PRO A 731 -0.02 -9.27 -35.86
CA PRO A 731 -1.04 -8.93 -34.86
C PRO A 731 -0.44 -8.59 -33.50
N THR A 732 0.60 -9.32 -33.07
CA THR A 732 1.33 -9.06 -31.82
C THR A 732 1.93 -7.65 -31.81
N ALA A 733 2.53 -7.21 -32.92
CA ALA A 733 3.11 -5.88 -33.08
C ALA A 733 2.07 -4.75 -32.99
N ILE A 734 0.85 -4.97 -33.50
CA ILE A 734 -0.25 -3.99 -33.42
C ILE A 734 -0.61 -3.74 -31.96
N VAL A 735 -0.92 -4.79 -31.18
CA VAL A 735 -1.30 -4.62 -29.76
C VAL A 735 -0.14 -4.05 -28.94
N CYS A 736 1.09 -4.53 -29.17
CA CYS A 736 2.26 -4.00 -28.48
C CYS A 736 2.51 -2.52 -28.83
N GLY A 737 2.19 -2.08 -30.06
CA GLY A 737 2.20 -0.67 -30.44
C GLY A 737 1.13 0.15 -29.73
N MET A 738 -0.09 -0.38 -29.58
CA MET A 738 -1.17 0.28 -28.84
C MET A 738 -0.83 0.47 -27.36
N VAL A 739 -0.23 -0.53 -26.71
CA VAL A 739 0.09 -0.50 -25.27
C VAL A 739 1.41 0.24 -25.00
N PHE A 740 2.49 -0.17 -25.66
CA PHE A 740 3.85 0.27 -25.34
C PHE A 740 4.39 1.37 -26.27
N GLY A 741 3.76 1.60 -27.42
CA GLY A 741 4.15 2.59 -28.41
C GLY A 741 5.02 2.05 -29.56
N GLU A 742 5.23 2.90 -30.56
CA GLU A 742 5.86 2.56 -31.84
C GLU A 742 7.29 1.99 -31.72
N ASN A 743 8.03 2.31 -30.66
CA ASN A 743 9.37 1.76 -30.41
C ASN A 743 9.35 0.25 -30.16
N VAL A 744 8.33 -0.28 -29.47
CA VAL A 744 8.19 -1.72 -29.24
C VAL A 744 7.65 -2.41 -30.49
N LYS A 745 6.65 -1.81 -31.14
CA LYS A 745 6.03 -2.31 -32.38
C LYS A 745 7.04 -2.56 -33.52
N HIS A 746 8.07 -1.72 -33.64
CA HIS A 746 9.14 -1.88 -34.63
C HIS A 746 10.36 -2.64 -34.13
N SER A 747 10.38 -3.10 -32.87
CA SER A 747 11.47 -3.92 -32.34
C SER A 747 11.23 -5.40 -32.68
N GLU A 748 11.84 -5.87 -33.77
CA GLU A 748 11.75 -7.27 -34.21
C GLU A 748 12.10 -8.25 -33.08
N THR A 749 13.14 -7.96 -32.30
CA THR A 749 13.54 -8.76 -31.13
C THR A 749 12.43 -8.84 -30.07
N CYS A 750 11.78 -7.73 -29.73
CA CYS A 750 10.72 -7.73 -28.72
C CYS A 750 9.46 -8.44 -29.24
N ILE A 751 9.01 -8.12 -30.45
CA ILE A 751 7.80 -8.71 -31.02
C ILE A 751 7.97 -10.21 -31.29
N SER A 752 9.13 -10.64 -31.79
CA SER A 752 9.42 -12.07 -31.97
C SER A 752 9.37 -12.82 -30.64
N ALA A 753 10.02 -12.32 -29.58
CA ALA A 753 9.99 -12.96 -28.27
C ALA A 753 8.56 -13.05 -27.69
N ILE A 754 7.78 -11.97 -27.77
CA ILE A 754 6.39 -11.94 -27.28
C ILE A 754 5.49 -12.88 -28.11
N SER A 755 5.62 -12.88 -29.43
CA SER A 755 4.81 -13.73 -30.32
C SER A 755 5.13 -15.21 -30.14
N SER A 756 6.41 -15.57 -29.97
CA SER A 756 6.82 -16.95 -29.64
C SER A 756 6.32 -17.40 -28.27
N ALA A 757 6.40 -16.55 -27.24
CA ALA A 757 5.85 -16.86 -25.92
C ALA A 757 4.31 -17.00 -25.94
N LEU A 758 3.62 -16.15 -26.72
CA LEU A 758 2.17 -16.23 -26.91
C LEU A 758 1.76 -17.50 -27.67
N LYS A 759 2.54 -17.89 -28.68
CA LYS A 759 2.34 -19.17 -29.39
C LYS A 759 2.40 -20.35 -28.43
N LEU A 760 3.47 -20.46 -27.64
CA LEU A 760 3.65 -21.55 -26.68
C LEU A 760 2.54 -21.58 -25.62
N LEU A 761 2.11 -20.39 -25.13
CA LEU A 761 1.00 -20.26 -24.19
C LEU A 761 -0.34 -20.76 -24.76
N VAL A 762 -0.58 -20.57 -26.05
CA VAL A 762 -1.85 -20.93 -26.72
C VAL A 762 -1.86 -22.39 -27.19
N GLU A 763 -0.73 -22.90 -27.71
CA GLU A 763 -0.63 -24.27 -28.23
C GLU A 763 -0.38 -25.32 -27.13
N GLU A 764 0.46 -25.02 -26.14
CA GLU A 764 0.91 -25.99 -25.13
C GLU A 764 0.52 -25.59 -23.68
N GLY A 765 0.00 -24.38 -23.48
CA GLY A 765 -0.51 -23.90 -22.19
C GLY A 765 0.54 -23.28 -21.27
N ILE A 766 0.08 -22.80 -20.11
CA ILE A 766 0.92 -22.05 -19.16
C ILE A 766 2.04 -22.89 -18.55
N GLU A 767 1.82 -24.19 -18.31
CA GLU A 767 2.83 -25.07 -17.72
C GLU A 767 4.02 -25.28 -18.67
N ALA A 768 3.76 -25.47 -19.97
CA ALA A 768 4.79 -25.59 -21.00
C ALA A 768 5.57 -24.27 -21.17
N LEU A 769 4.86 -23.12 -21.20
CA LEU A 769 5.50 -21.81 -21.21
C LEU A 769 6.44 -21.64 -20.01
N LEU A 770 5.99 -21.92 -18.79
CA LEU A 770 6.81 -21.73 -17.60
C LEU A 770 8.00 -22.70 -17.53
N LYS A 771 7.85 -23.96 -17.99
CA LYS A 771 8.96 -24.93 -18.06
C LYS A 771 10.05 -24.51 -19.05
N SER A 772 9.68 -24.07 -20.25
CA SER A 772 10.66 -23.65 -21.28
C SER A 772 11.58 -22.51 -20.82
N LEU A 773 11.12 -21.67 -19.89
CA LEU A 773 11.92 -20.59 -19.30
C LEU A 773 13.01 -21.10 -18.33
N LEU A 774 12.86 -22.31 -17.77
CA LEU A 774 13.76 -22.90 -16.77
C LEU A 774 14.85 -23.81 -17.35
N GLU A 775 14.66 -24.34 -18.56
CA GLU A 775 15.47 -25.47 -19.09
C GLU A 775 16.81 -25.09 -19.73
N GLU A 776 17.15 -23.80 -19.81
CA GLU A 776 18.35 -23.29 -20.54
C GLU A 776 19.51 -22.81 -19.64
N GLU A 777 19.76 -23.47 -18.50
CA GLU A 777 21.00 -23.28 -17.70
C GLU A 777 21.91 -24.54 -17.71
N ALA A 778 21.98 -25.21 -18.87
CA ALA A 778 22.80 -26.40 -19.12
C ALA A 778 23.99 -26.11 -20.06
#